data_AF-A0A9N8LYP8-F1
#
_entry.id   AF-A0A9N8LYP8-F1
#
_cell.length_a   1.000
_cell.length_b   1.000
_cell.length_c   1.000
_cell.angle_alpha   90.00
_cell.angle_beta   90.00
_cell.angle_gamma   90.00
#
_symmetry.space_group_name_H-M   'P 1'
#
loop_
_entity.id
_entity.type
_entity.pdbx_description
1 polymer ?
#
loop_
_entity_poly.entity_id
_entity_poly.type
_entity_poly.pdbx_seq_one_letter_code
_entity_poly.pdbx_strand_id
1 'polypeptide(L)'
;MIDNSFQLSSASAILGAVSLTTALAATCTRAGRSALLNASAAIYVRLFHDPSPPSDVAPNDDKAGCEPISVLGKDDKRPLYLSHSPVARVFKAVFGQSTAEKQSRKGLKGKQASAEVPWVRICDFAAEADPKNWITEDELNSWRRMSDDTADQALVALRQADQLSSTFKPSTPADPIADLFELERQCSEATSTTYNPSSLRDGLQNFLFNINKRPPRGAGAISEAWYEARDARWLAKGRKPDDALSPEEVEEEYREEARVIRAAQQMFYKFVGPILLSLLHFSLAGGFSSPKIMSVLRQTGYLVPYSDVSSRSSSKSDSSSTTPLSPVQRAAMQNKHTADRTWTRLLETTQFVLDVMQDVDSMLPPALHSDAAARACYPQADPQGREDMGSTDDSHSMDTIGTAQRDYLERVGGGRGWQGSVRVRLLHANVRTKILASVRARQASSATMFDSEAGASSSSTTAHANLYDQALNGIPINQQDLLATLASFSSSPLWCMGRMGHHVQPQEREDFVSLWRHVGYYMGCEPELLRRCFGNARKADGFLFNVVGHLFPNISQTVREPAVAAAAAPTGVRAHIAMASKVEEAVGEAETQEQDTLASLAILQACANRPPFFTSLQTHWALARHLLGPSLAGYLGIPHTSPLQQVSVDLSFLATRIPIIFGSSSFPLYPAPLRRRWERQRLRLGRIMMRRLITWLNGSKLATFAGRRVTSGGEGAVEIELKIADGARWARMWRMLMVEMGVVLVGVGVVVCFAGVYLTKLLTQAVSQCI
;
A
#
# COMPACT_ATOMS: atom_id res chain seq x y z
N MET A 1 47.13 27.57 23.39
CA MET A 1 46.73 27.27 24.79
C MET A 1 45.21 27.42 24.81
N ILE A 2 44.46 26.32 24.71
CA ILE A 2 44.05 25.46 25.84
C ILE A 2 43.11 26.28 26.75
N ASP A 3 41.78 26.16 26.60
CA ASP A 3 40.89 25.18 27.30
C ASP A 3 40.78 25.55 28.80
N ASN A 4 39.65 25.54 29.53
CA ASN A 4 38.27 25.06 29.37
C ASN A 4 37.36 26.07 30.15
N SER A 5 36.02 26.11 30.17
CA SER A 5 34.95 25.28 29.59
C SER A 5 33.65 26.11 29.44
N PHE A 6 32.65 25.59 28.71
CA PHE A 6 31.24 25.90 28.97
C PHE A 6 30.48 24.58 29.11
N GLN A 7 30.33 24.09 30.35
CA GLN A 7 29.57 22.87 30.62
C GLN A 7 28.07 23.11 30.38
N LEU A 8 27.58 22.65 29.24
CA LEU A 8 26.15 22.39 29.05
C LEU A 8 25.75 21.25 30.00
N SER A 9 25.21 21.63 31.15
CA SER A 9 24.81 20.69 32.19
C SER A 9 23.69 19.76 31.74
N SER A 10 23.54 18.65 32.46
CA SER A 10 22.58 17.56 32.24
C SER A 10 21.10 17.99 32.18
N ALA A 11 20.77 19.25 32.47
CA ALA A 11 19.43 19.82 32.38
C ALA A 11 18.79 19.71 30.97
N SER A 12 19.56 19.80 29.89
CA SER A 12 19.03 19.77 28.51
C SER A 12 18.44 18.40 28.14
N ALA A 13 19.08 17.31 28.55
CA ALA A 13 18.59 15.94 28.37
C ALA A 13 17.35 15.66 29.24
N ILE A 14 17.33 16.19 30.47
CA ILE A 14 16.21 16.07 31.42
C ILE A 14 14.98 16.81 30.88
N LEU A 15 15.13 18.06 30.41
CA LEU A 15 14.08 18.82 29.75
C LEU A 15 13.59 18.15 28.46
N GLY A 16 14.49 17.55 27.67
CA GLY A 16 14.12 16.78 26.48
C GLY A 16 13.27 15.54 26.79
N ALA A 17 13.63 14.77 27.82
CA ALA A 17 12.89 13.57 28.23
C ALA A 17 11.50 13.90 28.82
N VAL A 18 11.42 14.95 29.65
CA VAL A 18 10.16 15.45 30.21
C VAL A 18 9.27 16.05 29.11
N SER A 19 9.85 16.84 28.19
CA SER A 19 9.10 17.39 27.05
C SER A 19 8.55 16.29 26.13
N LEU A 20 9.31 15.23 25.85
CA LEU A 20 8.87 14.11 25.02
C LEU A 20 7.76 13.28 25.68
N THR A 21 7.79 13.12 27.01
CA THR A 21 6.71 12.42 27.73
C THR A 21 5.46 13.27 27.93
N THR A 22 5.60 14.58 28.17
CA THR A 22 4.46 15.52 28.12
C THR A 22 3.87 15.58 26.71
N ALA A 23 4.69 15.49 25.66
CA ALA A 23 4.22 15.35 24.28
C ALA A 23 3.41 14.05 24.09
N LEU A 24 3.92 12.90 24.53
CA LEU A 24 3.20 11.64 24.41
C LEU A 24 1.85 11.67 25.15
N ALA A 25 1.78 12.22 26.36
CA ALA A 25 0.53 12.44 27.09
C ALA A 25 -0.42 13.42 26.36
N ALA A 26 0.12 14.49 25.75
CA ALA A 26 -0.64 15.44 24.97
C ALA A 26 -1.21 14.82 23.67
N THR A 27 -0.60 13.77 23.09
CA THR A 27 -1.20 13.05 21.96
C THR A 27 -2.54 12.37 22.30
N CYS A 28 -2.81 12.11 23.58
CA CYS A 28 -4.04 11.47 24.06
C CYS A 28 -5.25 12.40 24.11
N THR A 29 -5.09 13.72 23.91
CA THR A 29 -6.20 14.70 23.95
C THR A 29 -6.24 15.59 22.70
N ARG A 30 -7.43 16.11 22.35
CA ARG A 30 -7.61 17.00 21.19
C ARG A 30 -6.83 18.32 21.36
N ALA A 31 -6.83 18.87 22.58
CA ALA A 31 -6.08 20.08 22.90
C ALA A 31 -4.56 19.86 22.86
N GLY A 32 -4.07 18.76 23.43
CA GLY A 32 -2.64 18.44 23.47
C GLY A 32 -2.03 18.21 22.08
N ARG A 33 -2.75 17.56 21.16
CA ARG A 33 -2.31 17.39 19.76
C ARG A 33 -2.14 18.72 19.02
N SER A 34 -3.06 19.67 19.21
CA SER A 34 -2.96 21.03 18.64
C SER A 34 -1.82 21.82 19.29
N ALA A 35 -1.70 21.76 20.62
CA ALA A 35 -0.64 22.42 21.37
C ALA A 35 0.76 21.94 20.95
N LEU A 36 0.94 20.64 20.67
CA LEU A 36 2.22 20.08 20.25
C LEU A 36 2.73 20.62 18.92
N LEU A 37 1.87 20.63 17.90
CA LEU A 37 2.21 21.10 16.56
C LEU A 37 2.60 22.59 16.59
N ASN A 38 1.90 23.39 17.40
CA ASN A 38 2.15 24.83 17.50
C ASN A 38 3.32 25.19 18.43
N ALA A 39 3.47 24.52 19.58
CA ALA A 39 4.51 24.84 20.56
C ALA A 39 5.91 24.34 20.12
N SER A 40 6.00 23.18 19.45
CA SER A 40 7.30 22.66 18.99
C SER A 40 7.94 23.54 17.91
N ALA A 41 7.15 24.11 17.00
CA ALA A 41 7.62 25.10 16.03
C ALA A 41 8.11 26.39 16.71
N ALA A 42 7.36 26.91 17.68
CA ALA A 42 7.73 28.13 18.42
C ALA A 42 8.99 27.96 19.30
N ILE A 43 9.19 26.78 19.90
CA ILE A 43 10.39 26.45 20.68
C ILE A 43 11.61 26.28 19.76
N TYR A 44 11.44 25.66 18.58
CA TYR A 44 12.51 25.52 17.60
C TYR A 44 13.03 26.87 17.10
N VAL A 45 12.12 27.80 16.77
CA VAL A 45 12.45 29.18 16.36
C VAL A 45 13.17 29.97 17.46
N ARG A 46 12.95 29.65 18.75
CA ARG A 46 13.63 30.31 19.88
C ARG A 46 14.96 29.68 20.31
N LEU A 47 15.24 28.42 19.95
CA LEU A 47 16.45 27.71 20.40
C LEU A 47 17.51 27.49 19.31
N PHE A 48 17.13 27.50 18.03
CA PHE A 48 18.00 27.06 16.94
C PHE A 48 18.01 28.00 15.72
N HIS A 49 17.59 29.26 15.90
CA HIS A 49 17.62 30.26 14.84
C HIS A 49 18.81 31.21 15.03
N ASP A 50 19.93 30.86 14.38
CA ASP A 50 21.03 31.78 14.11
C ASP A 50 21.21 31.83 12.57
N PRO A 51 21.10 33.00 11.91
CA PRO A 51 20.97 33.05 10.45
C PRO A 51 22.31 33.28 9.75
N SER A 52 23.03 32.20 9.40
CA SER A 52 23.93 32.16 8.21
C SER A 52 24.43 30.73 7.93
N PRO A 53 24.47 30.28 6.66
CA PRO A 53 25.31 29.16 6.27
C PRO A 53 26.79 29.60 6.22
N PRO A 54 27.76 28.76 6.63
CA PRO A 54 29.18 29.07 6.44
C PRO A 54 29.52 29.06 4.95
N SER A 55 30.00 30.19 4.43
CA SER A 55 30.34 30.42 3.04
C SER A 55 31.74 29.90 2.68
N ASP A 56 32.01 28.60 2.88
CA ASP A 56 33.29 27.96 2.55
C ASP A 56 33.10 26.49 2.13
N VAL A 57 32.54 26.27 0.93
CA VAL A 57 32.64 24.99 0.21
C VAL A 57 32.99 25.30 -1.25
N ALA A 58 34.15 24.82 -1.70
CA ALA A 58 34.66 25.11 -3.04
C ALA A 58 33.86 24.37 -4.14
N PRO A 59 33.81 24.87 -5.40
CA PRO A 59 32.81 24.46 -6.38
C PRO A 59 33.03 23.10 -7.09
N ASN A 60 33.99 22.28 -6.64
CA ASN A 60 34.56 21.19 -7.46
C ASN A 60 34.35 19.77 -6.90
N ASP A 61 33.36 19.54 -6.03
CA ASP A 61 33.01 18.18 -5.58
C ASP A 61 31.71 17.71 -6.26
N ASP A 62 31.83 16.91 -7.33
CA ASP A 62 30.73 16.23 -8.07
C ASP A 62 29.92 15.22 -7.20
N LYS A 63 30.06 15.28 -5.88
CA LYS A 63 29.43 14.41 -4.87
C LYS A 63 28.10 14.95 -4.34
N ALA A 64 27.55 16.01 -4.93
CA ALA A 64 26.22 16.52 -4.62
C ALA A 64 25.08 15.57 -5.04
N GLY A 65 25.36 14.59 -5.91
CA GLY A 65 24.43 13.52 -6.23
C GLY A 65 24.33 12.48 -5.11
N CYS A 66 23.16 12.35 -4.49
CA CYS A 66 22.89 11.32 -3.48
C CYS A 66 23.32 9.92 -3.99
N GLU A 67 24.17 9.24 -3.21
CA GLU A 67 24.52 7.84 -3.45
C GLU A 67 23.24 7.00 -3.59
N PRO A 68 23.16 6.10 -4.59
CA PRO A 68 21.96 5.30 -4.80
C PRO A 68 21.71 4.39 -3.60
N ILE A 69 20.47 4.37 -3.11
CA ILE A 69 20.12 3.62 -1.92
C ILE A 69 20.02 2.13 -2.29
N SER A 70 21.04 1.37 -1.90
CA SER A 70 21.08 -0.09 -2.07
C SER A 70 19.85 -0.76 -1.46
N VAL A 71 19.13 -1.55 -2.26
CA VAL A 71 17.96 -2.30 -1.78
C VAL A 71 18.39 -3.58 -1.03
N LEU A 72 19.34 -4.40 -1.52
CA LEU A 72 19.68 -5.71 -0.89
C LEU A 72 21.11 -6.30 -1.12
N GLY A 73 22.08 -5.99 -0.24
CA GLY A 73 23.36 -6.75 -0.09
C GLY A 73 24.62 -6.00 -0.55
N LYS A 74 25.83 -6.20 0.00
CA LYS A 74 26.44 -7.26 0.85
C LYS A 74 26.11 -7.24 2.36
N ASP A 75 25.47 -6.19 2.86
CA ASP A 75 24.93 -6.13 4.22
C ASP A 75 23.42 -5.88 4.14
N ASP A 76 22.63 -6.38 5.10
CA ASP A 76 21.30 -5.85 5.42
C ASP A 76 21.43 -4.44 6.05
N LYS A 77 21.86 -3.50 5.22
CA LYS A 77 21.90 -2.05 5.45
C LYS A 77 20.92 -1.40 4.47
N ARG A 78 19.65 -1.82 4.54
CA ARG A 78 18.52 -1.00 4.06
C ARG A 78 18.69 0.43 4.59
N PRO A 79 18.28 1.46 3.84
CA PRO A 79 18.54 2.86 4.16
C PRO A 79 18.31 3.15 5.65
N LEU A 80 19.35 3.62 6.33
CA LEU A 80 19.17 4.25 7.63
C LEU A 80 18.21 5.43 7.42
N TYR A 81 17.22 5.55 8.31
CA TYR A 81 16.39 6.72 8.55
C TYR A 81 17.01 8.03 8.03
N LEU A 82 16.56 8.47 6.85
CA LEU A 82 17.19 9.50 6.01
C LEU A 82 16.85 10.93 6.47
N SER A 83 16.84 11.17 7.78
CA SER A 83 16.70 12.51 8.33
C SER A 83 17.99 12.93 9.05
N HIS A 84 18.46 14.13 8.72
CA HIS A 84 19.58 14.79 9.38
C HIS A 84 19.13 15.74 10.51
N SER A 85 17.82 15.77 10.81
CA SER A 85 17.26 16.66 11.84
C SER A 85 17.92 16.42 13.22
N PRO A 86 17.89 17.41 14.12
CA PRO A 86 18.37 17.21 15.49
C PRO A 86 17.64 16.05 16.20
N VAL A 87 16.32 15.91 15.98
CA VAL A 87 15.50 14.83 16.53
C VAL A 87 15.98 13.47 16.00
N ALA A 88 16.23 13.36 14.70
CA ALA A 88 16.75 12.16 14.06
C ALA A 88 18.12 11.76 14.63
N ARG A 89 19.02 12.73 14.81
CA ARG A 89 20.37 12.51 15.36
C ARG A 89 20.34 12.07 16.83
N VAL A 90 19.57 12.74 17.67
CA VAL A 90 19.37 12.35 19.08
C VAL A 90 18.75 10.96 19.16
N PHE A 91 17.71 10.68 18.38
CA PHE A 91 17.08 9.36 18.37
C PHE A 91 18.05 8.26 17.90
N LYS A 92 18.85 8.51 16.86
CA LYS A 92 19.89 7.58 16.38
C LYS A 92 21.00 7.35 17.42
N ALA A 93 21.27 8.30 18.31
CA ALA A 93 22.22 8.14 19.40
C ALA A 93 21.63 7.31 20.57
N VAL A 94 20.38 7.57 20.96
CA VAL A 94 19.73 6.92 22.12
C VAL A 94 19.18 5.53 21.80
N PHE A 95 18.62 5.35 20.60
CA PHE A 95 17.96 4.12 20.14
C PHE A 95 18.58 3.58 18.84
N GLY A 96 19.83 3.94 18.58
CA GLY A 96 20.64 3.35 17.50
C GLY A 96 20.86 1.85 17.71
N GLN A 97 21.21 1.16 16.62
CA GLN A 97 21.17 -0.31 16.55
C GLN A 97 21.84 -1.03 17.71
N SER A 98 21.09 -1.95 18.31
CA SER A 98 21.46 -2.72 19.49
C SER A 98 22.67 -3.62 19.22
N THR A 99 23.46 -3.90 20.26
CA THR A 99 24.50 -4.94 20.23
C THR A 99 23.95 -6.32 19.86
N ALA A 100 22.67 -6.61 20.14
CA ALA A 100 22.01 -7.84 19.70
C ALA A 100 21.82 -7.89 18.17
N GLU A 101 21.48 -6.76 17.52
CA GLU A 101 21.42 -6.67 16.04
C GLU A 101 22.82 -6.80 15.43
N LYS A 102 23.86 -6.29 16.10
CA LYS A 102 25.27 -6.51 15.71
C LYS A 102 25.71 -7.97 15.86
N GLN A 103 25.13 -8.74 16.80
CA GLN A 103 25.42 -10.17 17.00
C GLN A 103 24.64 -11.08 16.05
N SER A 104 23.35 -10.81 15.78
CA SER A 104 22.58 -11.48 14.72
C SER A 104 23.32 -11.43 13.38
N ARG A 105 23.90 -10.26 13.04
CA ARG A 105 24.78 -10.07 11.88
C ARG A 105 26.09 -10.88 11.88
N LYS A 106 26.62 -11.32 13.05
CA LYS A 106 27.79 -12.21 13.08
C LYS A 106 27.44 -13.63 12.65
N GLY A 107 26.24 -14.12 12.96
CA GLY A 107 25.77 -15.45 12.52
C GLY A 107 25.58 -15.53 10.99
N LEU A 108 25.12 -14.45 10.37
CA LEU A 108 24.90 -14.34 8.92
C LEU A 108 26.18 -14.26 8.07
N LYS A 109 27.37 -14.09 8.67
CA LYS A 109 28.65 -14.10 7.93
C LYS A 109 29.20 -15.51 7.67
N GLY A 110 28.47 -16.56 8.04
CA GLY A 110 28.81 -17.95 7.73
C GLY A 110 28.17 -18.44 6.43
N LYS A 111 29.01 -18.74 5.42
CA LYS A 111 28.68 -19.54 4.21
C LYS A 111 27.69 -18.97 3.18
N GLN A 112 28.05 -17.89 2.49
CA GLN A 112 27.94 -17.89 1.02
C GLN A 112 28.84 -16.82 0.39
N ALA A 113 29.88 -17.26 -0.32
CA ALA A 113 30.60 -16.43 -1.28
C ALA A 113 29.96 -16.62 -2.65
N SER A 114 28.87 -15.90 -2.93
CA SER A 114 28.26 -15.84 -4.25
C SER A 114 28.95 -14.78 -5.11
N ALA A 115 29.00 -15.00 -6.43
CA ALA A 115 29.51 -14.04 -7.39
C ALA A 115 28.81 -12.66 -7.27
N GLU A 116 29.51 -11.60 -7.67
CA GLU A 116 29.04 -10.23 -7.54
C GLU A 116 27.91 -9.94 -8.53
N VAL A 117 26.67 -9.97 -8.04
CA VAL A 117 25.47 -9.72 -8.85
C VAL A 117 25.42 -8.24 -9.25
N PRO A 118 25.17 -7.90 -10.53
CA PRO A 118 25.09 -6.51 -10.97
C PRO A 118 23.89 -5.77 -10.38
N TRP A 119 24.03 -4.45 -10.26
CA TRP A 119 23.03 -3.54 -9.67
C TRP A 119 22.61 -2.49 -10.68
N VAL A 120 21.30 -2.20 -10.76
CA VAL A 120 20.75 -1.15 -11.62
C VAL A 120 20.11 -0.07 -10.75
N ARG A 121 20.53 1.19 -10.94
CA ARG A 121 19.90 2.34 -10.30
C ARG A 121 18.58 2.67 -10.99
N ILE A 122 17.50 2.74 -10.20
CA ILE A 122 16.18 3.19 -10.63
C ILE A 122 15.81 4.33 -9.68
N CYS A 123 15.80 5.57 -10.17
CA CYS A 123 15.55 6.77 -9.37
C CYS A 123 16.59 6.92 -8.21
N ASP A 124 16.09 6.99 -6.98
CA ASP A 124 16.87 7.02 -5.74
C ASP A 124 17.25 5.62 -5.23
N PHE A 125 16.78 4.56 -5.89
CA PHE A 125 16.89 3.16 -5.47
C PHE A 125 17.95 2.43 -6.31
N ALA A 126 18.54 1.35 -5.79
CA ALA A 126 19.30 0.40 -6.58
C ALA A 126 18.69 -1.00 -6.44
N ALA A 127 18.22 -1.56 -7.56
CA ALA A 127 17.64 -2.89 -7.65
C ALA A 127 18.70 -3.92 -8.06
N GLU A 128 18.55 -5.16 -7.58
CA GLU A 128 19.39 -6.28 -7.98
C GLU A 128 19.04 -6.72 -9.41
N ALA A 129 20.03 -6.75 -10.30
CA ALA A 129 19.86 -7.14 -11.69
C ALA A 129 20.42 -8.54 -11.97
N ASP A 130 20.16 -9.49 -11.07
CA ASP A 130 20.38 -10.92 -11.32
C ASP A 130 19.69 -11.31 -12.63
N PRO A 131 20.40 -11.78 -13.67
CA PRO A 131 19.81 -12.17 -14.95
C PRO A 131 18.70 -13.23 -14.84
N LYS A 132 18.62 -13.98 -13.74
CA LYS A 132 17.53 -14.95 -13.49
C LYS A 132 16.27 -14.33 -12.87
N ASN A 133 16.40 -13.20 -12.18
CA ASN A 133 15.31 -12.58 -11.42
C ASN A 133 14.89 -11.20 -11.97
N TRP A 134 15.75 -10.51 -12.71
CA TRP A 134 15.41 -9.29 -13.44
C TRP A 134 14.26 -9.54 -14.41
N ILE A 135 13.36 -8.57 -14.59
CA ILE A 135 12.31 -8.63 -15.62
C ILE A 135 12.73 -7.73 -16.77
N THR A 136 12.74 -8.27 -17.98
CA THR A 136 13.00 -7.54 -19.22
C THR A 136 11.78 -6.73 -19.66
N GLU A 137 12.00 -5.71 -20.49
CA GLU A 137 10.89 -4.96 -21.08
C GLU A 137 10.00 -5.83 -21.98
N ASP A 138 10.57 -6.84 -22.64
CA ASP A 138 9.82 -7.80 -23.47
C ASP A 138 8.92 -8.72 -22.65
N GLU A 139 9.37 -9.21 -21.48
CA GLU A 139 8.53 -9.93 -20.52
C GLU A 139 7.36 -9.03 -20.07
N LEU A 140 7.63 -7.78 -19.67
CA LEU A 140 6.56 -6.84 -19.28
C LEU A 140 5.61 -6.53 -20.43
N ASN A 141 6.12 -6.38 -21.65
CA ASN A 141 5.32 -6.26 -22.88
C ASN A 141 4.42 -7.49 -23.13
N SER A 142 4.89 -8.70 -22.83
CA SER A 142 4.04 -9.89 -22.91
C SER A 142 2.93 -9.86 -21.85
N TRP A 143 3.24 -9.46 -20.62
CA TRP A 143 2.26 -9.43 -19.53
C TRP A 143 1.21 -8.32 -19.75
N ARG A 144 1.58 -7.22 -20.43
CA ARG A 144 0.64 -6.19 -20.91
C ARG A 144 -0.41 -6.72 -21.89
N ARG A 145 -0.12 -7.83 -22.58
CA ARG A 145 -1.05 -8.50 -23.52
C ARG A 145 -1.90 -9.59 -22.87
N MET A 146 -1.76 -9.82 -21.56
CA MET A 146 -2.49 -10.87 -20.83
C MET A 146 -3.65 -10.28 -20.01
N SER A 147 -4.87 -10.75 -20.27
CA SER A 147 -6.11 -10.45 -19.55
C SER A 147 -6.34 -11.40 -18.36
N ASP A 148 -7.55 -11.40 -17.81
CA ASP A 148 -8.06 -12.48 -16.95
C ASP A 148 -9.25 -13.11 -17.67
N ASP A 149 -8.93 -13.97 -18.63
CA ASP A 149 -9.88 -14.52 -19.59
C ASP A 149 -11.03 -15.25 -18.90
N THR A 150 -10.75 -15.90 -17.77
CA THR A 150 -11.78 -16.63 -17.01
C THR A 150 -12.81 -15.69 -16.38
N ALA A 151 -12.37 -14.58 -15.77
CA ALA A 151 -13.31 -13.59 -15.21
C ALA A 151 -14.03 -12.80 -16.31
N ASP A 152 -13.34 -12.49 -17.41
CA ASP A 152 -13.94 -11.82 -18.57
C ASP A 152 -15.03 -12.69 -19.23
N GLN A 153 -14.77 -14.00 -19.44
CA GLN A 153 -15.75 -14.95 -19.97
C GLN A 153 -16.95 -15.15 -19.02
N ALA A 154 -16.71 -15.29 -17.72
CA ALA A 154 -17.78 -15.42 -16.72
C ALA A 154 -18.73 -14.21 -16.74
N LEU A 155 -18.20 -12.99 -16.86
CA LEU A 155 -19.04 -11.78 -17.01
C LEU A 155 -19.79 -11.72 -18.34
N VAL A 156 -19.25 -12.25 -19.43
CA VAL A 156 -19.99 -12.37 -20.70
C VAL A 156 -21.16 -13.34 -20.54
N ALA A 157 -20.93 -14.52 -19.94
CA ALA A 157 -21.99 -15.48 -19.64
C ALA A 157 -23.10 -14.87 -18.78
N LEU A 158 -22.74 -14.18 -17.70
CA LEU A 158 -23.70 -13.49 -16.82
C LEU A 158 -24.52 -12.42 -17.56
N ARG A 159 -23.88 -11.61 -18.42
CA ARG A 159 -24.60 -10.58 -19.20
C ARG A 159 -25.55 -11.18 -20.23
N GLN A 160 -25.19 -12.31 -20.84
CA GLN A 160 -26.08 -13.00 -21.76
C GLN A 160 -27.28 -13.63 -21.04
N ALA A 161 -27.06 -14.22 -19.85
CA ALA A 161 -28.15 -14.70 -19.01
C ALA A 161 -29.12 -13.55 -18.64
N ASP A 162 -28.59 -12.40 -18.24
CA ASP A 162 -29.34 -11.17 -17.90
C ASP A 162 -30.17 -10.60 -19.07
N GLN A 163 -29.77 -10.88 -20.32
CA GLN A 163 -30.42 -10.38 -21.54
C GLN A 163 -31.39 -11.39 -22.18
N LEU A 164 -31.09 -12.69 -22.09
CA LEU A 164 -31.78 -13.74 -22.85
C LEU A 164 -32.69 -14.62 -21.99
N SER A 165 -32.46 -14.70 -20.67
CA SER A 165 -33.22 -15.59 -19.79
C SER A 165 -34.37 -14.86 -19.11
N SER A 166 -35.60 -15.33 -19.35
CA SER A 166 -36.79 -14.90 -18.62
C SER A 166 -36.92 -15.52 -17.21
N THR A 167 -36.12 -16.56 -16.92
CA THR A 167 -36.14 -17.29 -15.65
C THR A 167 -35.02 -16.87 -14.70
N PHE A 168 -33.87 -16.43 -15.22
CA PHE A 168 -32.76 -15.94 -14.41
C PHE A 168 -33.14 -14.61 -13.75
N LYS A 169 -33.32 -14.63 -12.43
CA LYS A 169 -33.62 -13.44 -11.62
C LYS A 169 -32.35 -13.03 -10.87
N PRO A 170 -31.71 -11.90 -11.23
CA PRO A 170 -30.47 -11.51 -10.59
C PRO A 170 -30.67 -11.04 -9.15
N SER A 171 -29.62 -11.18 -8.34
CA SER A 171 -29.64 -10.78 -6.94
C SER A 171 -29.88 -9.28 -6.77
N THR A 172 -30.65 -8.94 -5.72
CA THR A 172 -30.87 -7.55 -5.28
C THR A 172 -30.59 -7.49 -3.77
N PRO A 173 -29.63 -6.68 -3.29
CA PRO A 173 -28.69 -5.86 -4.07
C PRO A 173 -27.75 -6.73 -4.92
N ALA A 174 -27.36 -6.18 -6.08
CA ALA A 174 -26.51 -6.84 -7.07
C ALA A 174 -25.23 -7.38 -6.44
N ASP A 175 -24.83 -8.58 -6.88
CA ASP A 175 -23.55 -9.20 -6.53
C ASP A 175 -23.15 -10.24 -7.58
N PRO A 176 -22.24 -9.89 -8.51
CA PRO A 176 -21.86 -10.75 -9.62
C PRO A 176 -21.41 -12.15 -9.20
N ILE A 177 -20.77 -12.33 -8.04
CA ILE A 177 -20.34 -13.66 -7.60
C ILE A 177 -21.53 -14.54 -7.20
N ALA A 178 -22.55 -13.99 -6.52
CA ALA A 178 -23.76 -14.71 -6.15
C ALA A 178 -24.61 -15.02 -7.41
N ASP A 179 -24.69 -14.05 -8.33
CA ASP A 179 -25.35 -14.20 -9.62
C ASP A 179 -24.73 -15.35 -10.45
N LEU A 180 -23.39 -15.49 -10.44
CA LEU A 180 -22.67 -16.57 -11.15
C LEU A 180 -22.90 -17.96 -10.53
N PHE A 181 -22.91 -18.07 -9.19
CA PHE A 181 -23.22 -19.35 -8.53
C PHE A 181 -24.67 -19.80 -8.79
N GLU A 182 -25.63 -18.87 -8.78
CA GLU A 182 -27.02 -19.17 -9.11
C GLU A 182 -27.20 -19.56 -10.59
N LEU A 183 -26.45 -18.92 -11.51
CA LEU A 183 -26.42 -19.29 -12.92
C LEU A 183 -25.89 -20.72 -13.14
N GLU A 184 -24.80 -21.10 -12.47
CA GLU A 184 -24.23 -22.45 -12.53
C GLU A 184 -25.21 -23.51 -12.00
N ARG A 185 -25.92 -23.20 -10.91
CA ARG A 185 -26.97 -24.07 -10.35
C ARG A 185 -28.09 -24.30 -11.37
N GLN A 186 -28.61 -23.24 -11.99
CA GLN A 186 -29.63 -23.35 -13.04
C GLN A 186 -29.12 -24.12 -14.27
N CYS A 187 -27.89 -23.89 -14.72
CA CYS A 187 -27.27 -24.62 -15.82
C CYS A 187 -27.04 -26.11 -15.52
N SER A 188 -26.90 -26.48 -14.24
CA SER A 188 -26.74 -27.87 -13.78
C SER A 188 -28.08 -28.60 -13.69
N GLU A 189 -29.16 -27.90 -13.36
CA GLU A 189 -30.53 -28.44 -13.27
C GLU A 189 -31.24 -28.55 -14.64
N ALA A 190 -30.81 -27.76 -15.62
CA ALA A 190 -31.36 -27.76 -16.99
C ALA A 190 -30.83 -28.93 -17.84
N THR A 191 -31.25 -30.17 -17.55
CA THR A 191 -30.72 -31.40 -18.15
C THR A 191 -31.15 -31.69 -19.60
N SER A 192 -31.87 -30.79 -20.29
CA SER A 192 -32.20 -31.03 -21.71
C SER A 192 -32.57 -29.82 -22.58
N THR A 193 -32.21 -29.97 -23.85
CA THR A 193 -32.74 -29.31 -25.06
C THR A 193 -32.58 -27.79 -25.23
N THR A 194 -31.86 -27.47 -26.31
CA THR A 194 -31.86 -26.21 -27.09
C THR A 194 -30.96 -25.08 -26.59
N TYR A 195 -29.96 -24.74 -27.41
CA TYR A 195 -29.00 -23.64 -27.28
C TYR A 195 -27.94 -23.78 -26.18
N ASN A 196 -26.79 -24.34 -26.55
CA ASN A 196 -25.62 -24.47 -25.68
C ASN A 196 -24.36 -23.95 -26.40
N PRO A 197 -24.03 -22.65 -26.31
CA PRO A 197 -22.74 -22.13 -26.75
C PRO A 197 -21.67 -22.60 -25.77
N SER A 198 -21.12 -23.80 -26.01
CA SER A 198 -20.23 -24.54 -25.09
C SER A 198 -19.19 -23.65 -24.41
N SER A 199 -18.45 -22.85 -25.20
CA SER A 199 -17.39 -21.95 -24.73
C SER A 199 -17.78 -21.00 -23.59
N LEU A 200 -19.06 -20.61 -23.47
CA LEU A 200 -19.52 -19.71 -22.41
C LEU A 200 -19.87 -20.46 -21.12
N ARG A 201 -20.42 -21.68 -21.25
CA ARG A 201 -20.58 -22.59 -20.11
C ARG A 201 -19.22 -23.02 -19.58
N ASP A 202 -18.30 -23.35 -20.48
CA ASP A 202 -16.92 -23.69 -20.16
C ASP A 202 -16.23 -22.51 -19.44
N GLY A 203 -16.40 -21.27 -19.91
CA GLY A 203 -15.86 -20.07 -19.26
C GLY A 203 -16.39 -19.81 -17.84
N LEU A 204 -17.72 -19.95 -17.64
CA LEU A 204 -18.35 -19.87 -16.31
C LEU A 204 -17.79 -20.95 -15.36
N GLN A 205 -17.77 -22.20 -15.81
CA GLN A 205 -17.32 -23.34 -15.01
C GLN A 205 -15.83 -23.24 -14.67
N ASN A 206 -14.99 -22.83 -15.62
CA ASN A 206 -13.56 -22.59 -15.41
C ASN A 206 -13.33 -21.48 -14.36
N PHE A 207 -14.10 -20.39 -14.41
CA PHE A 207 -14.00 -19.33 -13.40
C PHE A 207 -14.39 -19.84 -12.00
N LEU A 208 -15.56 -20.48 -11.86
CA LEU A 208 -16.05 -20.99 -10.58
C LEU A 208 -15.11 -22.06 -9.99
N PHE A 209 -14.59 -22.97 -10.82
CA PHE A 209 -13.56 -23.93 -10.42
C PHE A 209 -12.29 -23.25 -9.92
N ASN A 210 -11.80 -22.23 -10.63
CA ASN A 210 -10.57 -21.52 -10.27
C ASN A 210 -10.69 -20.73 -8.96
N ILE A 211 -11.86 -20.14 -8.66
CA ILE A 211 -12.07 -19.41 -7.39
C ILE A 211 -12.38 -20.35 -6.22
N ASN A 212 -12.89 -21.56 -6.46
CA ASN A 212 -13.28 -22.49 -5.38
C ASN A 212 -12.16 -23.46 -4.97
N LYS A 213 -11.04 -23.50 -5.70
CA LYS A 213 -9.85 -24.31 -5.39
C LYS A 213 -8.75 -23.49 -4.70
N ARG A 214 -7.92 -24.15 -3.89
CA ARG A 214 -6.68 -23.54 -3.33
C ARG A 214 -5.71 -23.13 -4.44
N PRO A 215 -4.84 -22.12 -4.19
CA PRO A 215 -3.76 -21.81 -5.11
C PRO A 215 -2.85 -23.03 -5.37
N PRO A 216 -2.30 -23.20 -6.57
CA PRO A 216 -1.36 -24.28 -6.86
C PRO A 216 -0.01 -24.08 -6.12
N ARG A 217 0.80 -25.15 -6.09
CA ARG A 217 2.12 -25.22 -5.43
C ARG A 217 2.95 -23.95 -5.69
N GLY A 218 3.41 -23.30 -4.62
CA GLY A 218 4.23 -22.09 -4.66
C GLY A 218 3.51 -20.77 -5.05
N ALA A 219 2.28 -20.82 -5.56
CA ALA A 219 1.49 -19.62 -5.91
C ALA A 219 0.55 -19.16 -4.78
N GLY A 220 0.38 -19.96 -3.73
CA GLY A 220 -0.41 -19.62 -2.54
C GLY A 220 0.42 -19.08 -1.38
N ALA A 221 -0.11 -19.21 -0.16
CA ALA A 221 0.62 -18.83 1.05
C ALA A 221 1.81 -19.77 1.32
N ILE A 222 1.65 -21.07 1.03
CA ILE A 222 2.75 -22.04 1.12
C ILE A 222 3.80 -21.72 0.03
N SER A 223 5.07 -21.63 0.44
CA SER A 223 6.18 -21.32 -0.47
C SER A 223 6.65 -22.54 -1.26
N GLU A 224 7.27 -22.31 -2.42
CA GLU A 224 7.88 -23.36 -3.25
C GLU A 224 8.94 -24.17 -2.46
N ALA A 225 9.76 -23.48 -1.66
CA ALA A 225 10.76 -24.12 -0.78
C ALA A 225 10.16 -25.05 0.30
N TRP A 226 8.93 -24.80 0.77
CA TRP A 226 8.24 -25.73 1.67
C TRP A 226 7.83 -27.01 0.94
N TYR A 227 7.31 -26.87 -0.29
CA TYR A 227 6.98 -28.01 -1.15
C TYR A 227 8.23 -28.81 -1.51
N GLU A 228 9.34 -28.17 -1.92
CA GLU A 228 10.63 -28.82 -2.14
C GLU A 228 11.09 -29.62 -0.90
N ALA A 229 11.00 -29.01 0.29
CA ALA A 229 11.38 -29.67 1.54
C ALA A 229 10.45 -30.86 1.90
N ARG A 230 9.17 -30.84 1.51
CA ARG A 230 8.25 -31.98 1.65
C ARG A 230 8.55 -33.06 0.63
N ASP A 231 8.73 -32.68 -0.63
CA ASP A 231 8.95 -33.59 -1.73
C ASP A 231 10.30 -34.33 -1.57
N ALA A 232 11.31 -33.69 -0.95
CA ALA A 232 12.53 -34.35 -0.48
C ALA A 232 12.26 -35.43 0.61
N ARG A 233 11.33 -35.18 1.56
CA ARG A 233 10.89 -36.21 2.55
C ARG A 233 10.15 -37.36 1.89
N TRP A 234 9.43 -37.10 0.80
CA TRP A 234 8.71 -38.10 0.02
C TRP A 234 9.64 -38.97 -0.84
N LEU A 235 10.58 -38.36 -1.55
CA LEU A 235 11.60 -39.07 -2.34
C LEU A 235 12.44 -40.00 -1.46
N ALA A 236 12.78 -39.58 -0.24
CA ALA A 236 13.46 -40.42 0.76
C ALA A 236 12.62 -41.64 1.22
N LYS A 237 11.29 -41.61 1.02
CA LYS A 237 10.36 -42.72 1.28
C LYS A 237 9.98 -43.49 -0.01
N GLY A 238 10.60 -43.19 -1.15
CA GLY A 238 10.28 -43.81 -2.45
C GLY A 238 9.01 -43.29 -3.12
N ARG A 239 8.40 -42.20 -2.61
CA ARG A 239 7.24 -41.54 -3.21
C ARG A 239 7.65 -40.48 -4.23
N LYS A 240 6.80 -40.23 -5.23
CA LYS A 240 6.99 -39.18 -6.24
C LYS A 240 6.26 -37.89 -5.82
N PRO A 241 6.74 -36.70 -6.23
CA PRO A 241 6.09 -35.42 -5.93
C PRO A 241 4.63 -35.29 -6.40
N ASP A 242 4.20 -36.10 -7.37
CA ASP A 242 2.85 -36.07 -7.97
C ASP A 242 1.93 -37.19 -7.44
N ASP A 243 2.39 -38.01 -6.49
CA ASP A 243 1.53 -39.00 -5.84
C ASP A 243 0.41 -38.31 -5.04
N ALA A 244 -0.78 -38.90 -5.02
CA ALA A 244 -1.94 -38.35 -4.30
C ALA A 244 -1.66 -38.16 -2.79
N LEU A 245 -2.06 -37.02 -2.23
CA LEU A 245 -1.91 -36.71 -0.81
C LEU A 245 -2.75 -37.65 0.06
N SER A 246 -2.20 -38.13 1.17
CA SER A 246 -3.00 -38.74 2.24
C SER A 246 -3.83 -37.67 2.97
N PRO A 247 -4.91 -38.02 3.70
CA PRO A 247 -5.66 -37.07 4.51
C PRO A 247 -4.78 -36.30 5.52
N GLU A 248 -3.79 -36.96 6.11
CA GLU A 248 -2.83 -36.34 7.04
C GLU A 248 -1.92 -35.32 6.33
N GLU A 249 -1.53 -35.58 5.08
CA GLU A 249 -0.68 -34.68 4.28
C GLU A 249 -1.45 -33.48 3.73
N VAL A 250 -2.75 -33.64 3.43
CA VAL A 250 -3.67 -32.53 3.18
C VAL A 250 -3.81 -31.65 4.42
N GLU A 251 -3.93 -32.26 5.60
CA GLU A 251 -4.01 -31.55 6.87
C GLU A 251 -2.68 -30.85 7.24
N GLU A 252 -1.53 -31.43 6.89
CA GLU A 252 -0.20 -30.78 6.99
C GLU A 252 -0.14 -29.50 6.16
N GLU A 253 -0.60 -29.55 4.89
CA GLU A 253 -0.68 -28.34 4.04
C GLU A 253 -1.62 -27.28 4.64
N TYR A 254 -2.82 -27.65 5.08
CA TYR A 254 -3.77 -26.70 5.65
C TYR A 254 -3.24 -26.01 6.91
N ARG A 255 -2.54 -26.75 7.78
CA ARG A 255 -1.91 -26.18 8.98
C ARG A 255 -0.76 -25.23 8.65
N GLU A 256 0.06 -25.52 7.63
CA GLU A 256 1.13 -24.61 7.21
C GLU A 256 0.55 -23.34 6.55
N GLU A 257 -0.47 -23.47 5.70
CA GLU A 257 -1.18 -22.34 5.12
C GLU A 257 -1.76 -21.41 6.22
N ALA A 258 -2.45 -22.00 7.20
CA ALA A 258 -2.93 -21.28 8.38
C ALA A 258 -1.79 -20.65 9.21
N ARG A 259 -0.61 -21.30 9.32
CA ARG A 259 0.56 -20.76 10.02
C ARG A 259 1.07 -19.49 9.35
N VAL A 260 1.26 -19.53 8.02
CA VAL A 260 1.74 -18.39 7.23
C VAL A 260 0.75 -17.23 7.30
N ILE A 261 -0.54 -17.48 7.05
CA ILE A 261 -1.60 -16.45 7.10
C ILE A 261 -1.62 -15.79 8.48
N ARG A 262 -1.64 -16.58 9.57
CA ARG A 262 -1.67 -16.04 10.95
C ARG A 262 -0.43 -15.20 11.27
N ALA A 263 0.76 -15.60 10.80
CA ALA A 263 2.00 -14.85 11.03
C ALA A 263 2.01 -13.51 10.26
N ALA A 264 1.56 -13.51 9.00
CA ALA A 264 1.39 -12.30 8.20
C ALA A 264 0.39 -11.30 8.84
N GLN A 265 -0.73 -11.80 9.35
CA GLN A 265 -1.73 -11.00 10.06
C GLN A 265 -1.21 -10.43 11.39
N GLN A 266 -0.42 -11.21 12.15
CA GLN A 266 0.25 -10.71 13.35
C GLN A 266 1.25 -9.59 13.02
N MET A 267 2.04 -9.75 11.97
CA MET A 267 2.92 -8.69 11.44
C MET A 267 2.12 -7.44 11.07
N PHE A 268 1.01 -7.60 10.33
CA PHE A 268 0.15 -6.49 9.94
C PHE A 268 -0.34 -5.69 11.16
N TYR A 269 -0.95 -6.33 12.16
CA TYR A 269 -1.44 -5.60 13.35
C TYR A 269 -0.33 -5.06 14.25
N LYS A 270 0.84 -5.73 14.29
CA LYS A 270 2.04 -5.19 14.96
C LYS A 270 2.44 -3.85 14.38
N PHE A 271 2.30 -3.68 13.07
CA PHE A 271 2.78 -2.53 12.30
C PHE A 271 1.69 -1.71 11.58
N VAL A 272 0.41 -1.85 11.96
CA VAL A 272 -0.73 -1.35 11.17
C VAL A 272 -0.68 0.15 10.89
N GLY A 273 -0.30 0.98 11.87
CA GLY A 273 -0.15 2.43 11.68
C GLY A 273 0.89 2.78 10.59
N PRO A 274 2.16 2.33 10.75
CA PRO A 274 3.18 2.41 9.70
C PRO A 274 2.75 1.87 8.33
N ILE A 275 2.10 0.69 8.28
CA ILE A 275 1.65 0.10 7.02
C ILE A 275 0.61 1.00 6.33
N LEU A 276 -0.38 1.54 7.05
CA LEU A 276 -1.36 2.48 6.50
C LEU A 276 -0.71 3.79 6.04
N LEU A 277 0.30 4.31 6.76
CA LEU A 277 1.07 5.46 6.30
C LEU A 277 1.79 5.17 4.98
N SER A 278 2.39 3.99 4.82
CA SER A 278 3.02 3.57 3.57
C SER A 278 2.01 3.42 2.43
N LEU A 279 0.89 2.74 2.67
CA LEU A 279 -0.12 2.50 1.65
C LEU A 279 -0.68 3.82 1.12
N LEU A 280 -0.94 4.80 2.00
CA LEU A 280 -1.40 6.12 1.59
C LEU A 280 -0.33 6.92 0.81
N HIS A 281 0.87 7.06 1.38
CA HIS A 281 1.85 8.05 0.90
C HIS A 281 2.84 7.53 -0.15
N PHE A 282 3.08 6.21 -0.19
CA PHE A 282 3.93 5.58 -1.20
C PHE A 282 3.08 4.88 -2.27
N SER A 283 2.22 3.94 -1.85
CA SER A 283 1.48 3.08 -2.80
C SER A 283 0.39 3.84 -3.54
N LEU A 284 -0.48 4.57 -2.83
CA LEU A 284 -1.58 5.34 -3.42
C LEU A 284 -1.10 6.66 -4.02
N ALA A 285 -0.62 7.60 -3.21
CA ALA A 285 -0.20 8.91 -3.72
C ALA A 285 0.96 8.83 -4.74
N GLY A 286 1.85 7.84 -4.62
CA GLY A 286 2.88 7.54 -5.61
C GLY A 286 2.41 6.61 -6.71
N GLY A 287 2.29 5.32 -6.41
CA GLY A 287 2.06 4.26 -7.40
C GLY A 287 0.78 4.39 -8.24
N PHE A 288 -0.34 4.78 -7.64
CA PHE A 288 -1.60 4.97 -8.40
C PHE A 288 -1.55 6.22 -9.29
N SER A 289 -0.62 7.15 -9.04
CA SER A 289 -0.33 8.31 -9.89
C SER A 289 0.65 8.00 -11.03
N SER A 290 0.92 6.71 -11.32
CA SER A 290 1.68 6.32 -12.51
C SER A 290 0.86 6.51 -13.79
N PRO A 291 1.45 7.01 -14.90
CA PRO A 291 0.75 7.26 -16.15
C PRO A 291 -0.10 6.08 -16.63
N LYS A 292 0.46 4.87 -16.52
CA LYS A 292 -0.16 3.62 -16.98
C LYS A 292 -1.40 3.24 -16.15
N ILE A 293 -1.33 3.29 -14.83
CA ILE A 293 -2.50 3.03 -13.97
C ILE A 293 -3.52 4.17 -14.09
N MET A 294 -3.05 5.42 -14.22
CA MET A 294 -3.88 6.59 -14.49
C MET A 294 -4.67 6.46 -15.80
N SER A 295 -4.11 5.86 -16.84
CA SER A 295 -4.83 5.64 -18.11
C SER A 295 -6.13 4.86 -17.92
N VAL A 296 -6.17 3.88 -17.00
CA VAL A 296 -7.38 3.11 -16.64
C VAL A 296 -8.30 3.92 -15.71
N LEU A 297 -7.73 4.56 -14.69
CA LEU A 297 -8.53 5.26 -13.66
C LEU A 297 -9.22 6.53 -14.17
N ARG A 298 -8.69 7.17 -15.23
CA ARG A 298 -9.32 8.29 -15.93
C ARG A 298 -10.60 7.84 -16.67
N GLN A 299 -10.58 6.69 -17.34
CA GLN A 299 -11.73 6.15 -18.09
C GLN A 299 -12.91 5.75 -17.19
N THR A 300 -12.63 5.40 -15.94
CA THR A 300 -13.65 5.02 -14.95
C THR A 300 -14.10 6.20 -14.07
N GLY A 301 -13.32 7.30 -14.06
CA GLY A 301 -13.51 8.41 -13.14
C GLY A 301 -13.50 7.98 -11.67
N TYR A 302 -12.78 6.91 -11.30
CA TYR A 302 -12.92 6.24 -10.00
C TYR A 302 -12.31 7.05 -8.85
N LEU A 303 -11.01 7.38 -8.92
CA LEU A 303 -10.30 8.22 -7.93
C LEU A 303 -10.24 9.69 -8.37
N VAL A 304 -9.79 9.95 -9.60
CA VAL A 304 -9.65 11.30 -10.15
C VAL A 304 -10.96 11.70 -10.86
N PRO A 305 -11.46 12.95 -10.72
CA PRO A 305 -12.62 13.41 -11.48
C PRO A 305 -12.27 13.48 -12.97
N TYR A 306 -13.21 13.10 -13.83
CA TYR A 306 -13.13 13.41 -15.25
C TYR A 306 -13.29 14.93 -15.43
N SER A 307 -12.18 15.64 -15.58
CA SER A 307 -12.20 17.06 -15.96
C SER A 307 -12.27 17.16 -17.48
N ASP A 308 -13.45 17.51 -18.00
CA ASP A 308 -13.64 17.68 -19.43
C ASP A 308 -12.83 18.89 -19.92
N VAL A 309 -11.68 18.62 -20.55
CA VAL A 309 -10.74 19.64 -21.06
C VAL A 309 -11.44 20.55 -22.11
N SER A 310 -12.53 20.07 -22.69
CA SER A 310 -13.52 20.82 -23.49
C SER A 310 -13.93 22.18 -22.88
N SER A 311 -13.98 22.29 -21.54
CA SER A 311 -14.35 23.53 -20.83
C SER A 311 -13.40 24.72 -21.07
N ARG A 312 -12.21 24.52 -21.65
CA ARG A 312 -11.35 25.60 -22.16
C ARG A 312 -11.84 26.26 -23.46
N SER A 313 -12.85 25.71 -24.14
CA SER A 313 -13.28 26.16 -25.48
C SER A 313 -14.62 26.88 -25.55
N SER A 314 -15.46 26.81 -24.50
CA SER A 314 -16.84 27.32 -24.55
C SER A 314 -17.08 28.65 -23.81
N SER A 315 -16.11 29.15 -23.04
CA SER A 315 -16.14 30.52 -22.52
C SER A 315 -15.84 31.52 -23.64
N LYS A 316 -16.89 31.95 -24.36
CA LYS A 316 -16.81 33.12 -25.22
C LYS A 316 -16.32 34.33 -24.43
N SER A 317 -15.23 34.93 -24.90
CA SER A 317 -14.81 36.31 -24.64
C SER A 317 -14.96 36.81 -23.20
N ASP A 318 -13.91 36.63 -22.39
CA ASP A 318 -13.58 37.63 -21.37
C ASP A 318 -12.07 37.88 -21.37
N SER A 319 -11.70 39.09 -21.80
CA SER A 319 -10.31 39.52 -21.91
C SER A 319 -9.77 39.95 -20.54
N SER A 320 -9.35 38.99 -19.73
CA SER A 320 -8.53 39.26 -18.54
C SER A 320 -7.27 38.39 -18.56
N SER A 321 -6.12 39.00 -18.29
CA SER A 321 -4.80 38.37 -18.31
C SER A 321 -4.56 37.50 -17.07
N THR A 322 -5.38 36.47 -16.90
CA THR A 322 -5.30 35.57 -15.75
C THR A 322 -4.28 34.47 -16.02
N THR A 323 -3.18 34.49 -15.28
CA THR A 323 -2.10 33.49 -15.39
C THR A 323 -2.64 32.07 -15.15
N PRO A 324 -2.22 31.05 -15.93
CA PRO A 324 -2.68 29.67 -15.70
C PRO A 324 -2.39 29.19 -14.28
N LEU A 325 -3.41 28.63 -13.62
CA LEU A 325 -3.27 28.09 -12.26
C LEU A 325 -2.31 26.89 -12.24
N SER A 326 -1.33 26.94 -11.34
CA SER A 326 -0.39 25.83 -11.13
C SER A 326 -1.12 24.52 -10.74
N PRO A 327 -0.51 23.34 -10.95
CA PRO A 327 -1.11 22.06 -10.54
C PRO A 327 -1.47 22.02 -9.05
N VAL A 328 -0.65 22.65 -8.19
CA VAL A 328 -0.92 22.78 -6.74
C VAL A 328 -2.16 23.64 -6.48
N GLN A 329 -2.34 24.75 -7.19
CA GLN A 329 -3.54 25.59 -7.07
C GLN A 329 -4.80 24.89 -7.60
N ARG A 330 -4.70 24.14 -8.70
CA ARG A 330 -5.84 23.37 -9.24
C ARG A 330 -6.23 22.19 -8.37
N ALA A 331 -5.26 21.48 -7.78
CA ALA A 331 -5.51 20.51 -6.73
C ALA A 331 -6.19 21.17 -5.53
N ALA A 332 -5.67 22.31 -5.03
CA ALA A 332 -6.27 23.07 -3.94
C ALA A 332 -7.75 23.46 -4.18
N MET A 333 -8.12 23.74 -5.44
CA MET A 333 -9.50 24.03 -5.86
C MET A 333 -10.39 22.79 -6.08
N GLN A 334 -9.92 21.57 -5.81
CA GLN A 334 -10.71 20.34 -5.96
C GLN A 334 -12.02 20.42 -5.17
N ASN A 335 -13.15 20.22 -5.87
CA ASN A 335 -14.48 20.22 -5.27
C ASN A 335 -14.56 19.23 -4.10
N LYS A 336 -15.08 19.70 -2.95
CA LYS A 336 -15.32 18.92 -1.73
C LYS A 336 -15.99 17.58 -2.01
N HIS A 337 -17.01 17.53 -2.88
CA HIS A 337 -17.70 16.28 -3.24
C HIS A 337 -16.76 15.24 -3.84
N THR A 338 -15.82 15.68 -4.69
CA THR A 338 -14.80 14.79 -5.29
C THR A 338 -13.81 14.31 -4.23
N ALA A 339 -13.37 15.18 -3.32
CA ALA A 339 -12.48 14.81 -2.22
C ALA A 339 -13.16 13.84 -1.24
N ASP A 340 -14.45 14.04 -0.94
CA ASP A 340 -15.27 13.12 -0.13
C ASP A 340 -15.40 11.74 -0.80
N ARG A 341 -15.69 11.70 -2.10
CA ARG A 341 -15.75 10.43 -2.88
C ARG A 341 -14.41 9.71 -2.90
N THR A 342 -13.31 10.44 -3.11
CA THR A 342 -11.94 9.87 -3.08
C THR A 342 -11.66 9.28 -1.70
N TRP A 343 -11.94 10.03 -0.63
CA TRP A 343 -11.80 9.57 0.74
C TRP A 343 -12.58 8.28 1.03
N THR A 344 -13.84 8.18 0.60
CA THR A 344 -14.63 6.94 0.70
C THR A 344 -13.91 5.77 0.03
N ARG A 345 -13.44 5.89 -1.22
CA ARG A 345 -12.71 4.79 -1.91
C ARG A 345 -11.44 4.34 -1.19
N LEU A 346 -10.75 5.25 -0.50
CA LEU A 346 -9.58 4.90 0.32
C LEU A 346 -9.98 4.10 1.58
N LEU A 347 -11.14 4.40 2.18
CA LEU A 347 -11.71 3.62 3.27
C LEU A 347 -12.19 2.23 2.80
N GLU A 348 -12.85 2.14 1.64
CA GLU A 348 -13.24 0.86 1.03
C GLU A 348 -12.01 -0.02 0.76
N THR A 349 -10.94 0.57 0.21
CA THR A 349 -9.66 -0.13 0.00
C THR A 349 -9.05 -0.59 1.34
N THR A 350 -9.14 0.23 2.38
CA THR A 350 -8.66 -0.14 3.72
C THR A 350 -9.52 -1.25 4.34
N GLN A 351 -10.83 -1.25 4.09
CA GLN A 351 -11.73 -2.34 4.51
C GLN A 351 -11.36 -3.65 3.81
N PHE A 352 -11.06 -3.65 2.51
CA PHE A 352 -10.57 -4.83 1.80
C PHE A 352 -9.31 -5.42 2.47
N VAL A 353 -8.32 -4.58 2.78
CA VAL A 353 -7.12 -5.00 3.53
C VAL A 353 -7.50 -5.63 4.87
N LEU A 354 -8.45 -5.06 5.61
CA LEU A 354 -8.89 -5.62 6.90
C LEU A 354 -9.67 -6.93 6.74
N ASP A 355 -10.48 -7.08 5.69
CA ASP A 355 -11.23 -8.31 5.42
C ASP A 355 -10.29 -9.50 5.09
N VAL A 356 -9.10 -9.24 4.52
CA VAL A 356 -7.99 -10.20 4.41
C VAL A 356 -7.22 -10.39 5.72
N MET A 357 -6.99 -9.32 6.48
CA MET A 357 -6.08 -9.36 7.62
C MET A 357 -6.71 -9.84 8.94
N GLN A 358 -8.04 -9.83 9.05
CA GLN A 358 -8.73 -10.07 10.32
C GLN A 358 -8.60 -11.53 10.82
N ASP A 359 -8.91 -12.49 9.94
CA ASP A 359 -9.28 -13.87 10.31
C ASP A 359 -8.42 -14.90 9.58
N VAL A 360 -7.99 -15.98 10.23
CA VAL A 360 -7.05 -16.96 9.66
C VAL A 360 -7.67 -17.77 8.51
N ASP A 361 -8.98 -18.02 8.56
CA ASP A 361 -9.79 -18.62 7.49
C ASP A 361 -10.29 -17.60 6.44
N SER A 362 -9.93 -16.31 6.53
CA SER A 362 -10.44 -15.25 5.66
C SER A 362 -10.21 -15.49 4.16
N MET A 363 -9.19 -16.27 3.81
CA MET A 363 -8.84 -16.61 2.43
C MET A 363 -9.37 -17.98 1.97
N LEU A 364 -10.13 -18.70 2.80
CA LEU A 364 -10.69 -19.99 2.40
C LEU A 364 -11.79 -19.82 1.32
N PRO A 365 -11.74 -20.62 0.23
CA PRO A 365 -12.83 -20.67 -0.73
C PRO A 365 -14.06 -21.38 -0.12
N PRO A 366 -15.26 -21.21 -0.71
CA PRO A 366 -16.52 -21.75 -0.18
C PRO A 366 -16.45 -23.20 0.24
N ALA A 367 -15.94 -24.10 -0.61
CA ALA A 367 -15.86 -25.54 -0.31
C ALA A 367 -15.08 -25.85 0.99
N LEU A 368 -13.92 -25.22 1.19
CA LEU A 368 -13.09 -25.44 2.38
C LEU A 368 -13.60 -24.66 3.60
N HIS A 369 -14.28 -23.54 3.40
CA HIS A 369 -14.89 -22.78 4.48
C HIS A 369 -16.15 -23.46 5.04
N SER A 370 -16.86 -24.26 4.22
CA SER A 370 -17.98 -25.09 4.67
C SER A 370 -17.55 -26.42 5.31
N ASP A 371 -16.36 -26.93 4.98
CA ASP A 371 -15.83 -28.17 5.57
C ASP A 371 -15.28 -27.90 6.98
N ALA A 372 -15.93 -28.50 7.98
CA ALA A 372 -15.54 -28.35 9.39
C ALA A 372 -14.14 -28.93 9.69
N ALA A 373 -13.71 -29.99 9.01
CA ALA A 373 -12.40 -30.60 9.21
C ALA A 373 -11.29 -29.73 8.58
N ALA A 374 -11.51 -29.24 7.35
CA ALA A 374 -10.61 -28.27 6.73
C ALA A 374 -10.52 -26.99 7.58
N ARG A 375 -11.65 -26.42 8.00
CA ARG A 375 -11.69 -25.18 8.79
C ARG A 375 -11.07 -25.32 10.19
N ALA A 376 -11.12 -26.50 10.81
CA ALA A 376 -10.44 -26.78 12.08
C ALA A 376 -8.90 -26.61 11.98
N CYS A 377 -8.32 -26.71 10.79
CA CYS A 377 -6.89 -26.45 10.55
C CYS A 377 -6.52 -24.95 10.63
N TYR A 378 -7.51 -24.04 10.66
CA TYR A 378 -7.34 -22.58 10.66
C TYR A 378 -7.78 -21.93 11.98
N PRO A 379 -7.22 -22.33 13.16
CA PRO A 379 -7.66 -21.77 14.43
C PRO A 379 -7.38 -20.28 14.52
N GLN A 380 -8.43 -19.53 14.85
CA GLN A 380 -8.45 -18.06 14.89
C GLN A 380 -7.67 -17.47 16.07
N ALA A 381 -7.70 -18.17 17.21
CA ALA A 381 -6.96 -17.83 18.42
C ALA A 381 -5.58 -18.52 18.47
N ASP A 382 -4.83 -18.26 19.56
CA ASP A 382 -3.71 -19.12 19.95
C ASP A 382 -4.23 -20.57 20.11
N PRO A 383 -3.61 -21.59 19.47
CA PRO A 383 -3.99 -23.01 19.63
C PRO A 383 -4.04 -23.48 21.10
N GLN A 384 -3.40 -22.75 22.01
CA GLN A 384 -3.41 -23.00 23.46
C GLN A 384 -4.67 -22.45 24.18
N GLY A 385 -5.66 -21.93 23.44
CA GLY A 385 -7.00 -21.63 23.97
C GLY A 385 -7.06 -20.53 25.03
N ARG A 386 -6.09 -19.61 25.06
CA ARG A 386 -5.99 -18.61 26.14
C ARG A 386 -7.12 -17.58 26.10
N GLU A 387 -7.99 -17.63 27.10
CA GLU A 387 -9.13 -16.72 27.29
C GLU A 387 -8.72 -15.23 27.33
N ASP A 388 -7.47 -14.91 27.71
CA ASP A 388 -6.98 -13.53 27.84
C ASP A 388 -6.84 -12.78 26.49
N MET A 389 -6.81 -13.51 25.37
CA MET A 389 -6.89 -12.95 24.02
C MET A 389 -8.33 -12.58 23.60
N GLY A 390 -9.34 -12.98 24.37
CA GLY A 390 -10.77 -12.78 24.07
C GLY A 390 -11.33 -13.79 23.08
N SER A 391 -12.66 -13.89 23.01
CA SER A 391 -13.28 -14.56 21.88
C SER A 391 -12.95 -13.80 20.61
N THR A 392 -12.77 -14.53 19.51
CA THR A 392 -12.68 -13.94 18.17
C THR A 392 -13.94 -13.18 17.81
N ASP A 393 -15.08 -13.55 18.42
CA ASP A 393 -16.34 -12.80 18.38
C ASP A 393 -16.17 -11.33 18.79
N ASP A 394 -15.33 -10.99 19.78
CA ASP A 394 -15.04 -9.58 20.15
C ASP A 394 -14.44 -8.81 18.96
N SER A 395 -13.67 -9.50 18.13
CA SER A 395 -12.95 -8.92 16.98
C SER A 395 -13.81 -8.88 15.72
N HIS A 396 -14.77 -9.80 15.59
CA HIS A 396 -15.86 -9.72 14.62
C HIS A 396 -17.00 -8.79 15.07
N SER A 397 -17.05 -8.39 16.35
CA SER A 397 -18.14 -7.65 17.00
C SER A 397 -18.25 -6.22 16.46
N MET A 398 -18.87 -6.15 15.29
CA MET A 398 -19.65 -5.03 14.83
C MET A 398 -21.03 -5.16 15.48
N ASP A 399 -21.51 -4.07 16.07
CA ASP A 399 -22.66 -4.14 16.96
C ASP A 399 -23.93 -4.41 16.14
N THR A 400 -24.59 -5.54 16.36
CA THR A 400 -25.90 -5.84 15.74
C THR A 400 -25.95 -5.60 14.22
N ILE A 401 -25.23 -6.42 13.44
CA ILE A 401 -25.57 -6.63 12.02
C ILE A 401 -26.98 -7.24 11.96
N GLY A 402 -27.90 -6.62 11.22
CA GLY A 402 -29.25 -7.16 11.01
C GLY A 402 -29.24 -8.51 10.29
N THR A 403 -30.31 -9.30 10.38
CA THR A 403 -30.38 -10.64 9.77
C THR A 403 -30.15 -10.58 8.26
N ALA A 404 -30.92 -9.77 7.53
CA ALA A 404 -30.77 -9.57 6.09
C ALA A 404 -29.34 -9.14 5.69
N GLN A 405 -28.65 -8.37 6.53
CA GLN A 405 -27.27 -7.96 6.31
C GLN A 405 -26.25 -9.09 6.55
N ARG A 406 -26.50 -10.00 7.50
CA ARG A 406 -25.70 -11.24 7.65
C ARG A 406 -25.95 -12.19 6.48
N ASP A 407 -27.22 -12.41 6.14
CA ASP A 407 -27.62 -13.24 5.01
C ASP A 407 -26.95 -12.78 3.71
N TYR A 408 -26.88 -11.45 3.46
CA TYR A 408 -26.14 -10.87 2.33
C TYR A 408 -24.63 -11.21 2.34
N LEU A 409 -24.00 -11.16 3.51
CA LEU A 409 -22.57 -11.44 3.68
C LEU A 409 -22.24 -12.94 3.62
N GLU A 410 -23.20 -13.81 3.99
CA GLU A 410 -23.00 -15.25 4.13
C GLU A 410 -23.46 -16.05 2.91
N ARG A 411 -24.40 -15.56 2.09
CA ARG A 411 -25.01 -16.28 0.94
C ARG A 411 -24.06 -16.89 -0.10
N VAL A 412 -22.82 -16.42 -0.19
CA VAL A 412 -21.80 -16.90 -1.15
C VAL A 412 -20.91 -17.98 -0.50
N GLY A 413 -20.91 -18.09 0.82
CA GLY A 413 -19.90 -18.80 1.58
C GLY A 413 -18.50 -18.16 1.44
N GLY A 414 -17.49 -18.93 1.81
CA GLY A 414 -16.08 -18.51 1.77
C GLY A 414 -15.72 -17.46 2.82
N GLY A 415 -14.42 -17.30 3.06
CA GLY A 415 -13.88 -16.28 3.96
C GLY A 415 -14.03 -14.87 3.40
N ARG A 416 -14.05 -13.86 4.28
CA ARG A 416 -14.29 -12.46 3.89
C ARG A 416 -13.21 -11.86 2.97
N GLY A 417 -11.95 -12.25 3.14
CA GLY A 417 -10.83 -11.85 2.28
C GLY A 417 -10.90 -12.49 0.90
N TRP A 418 -11.30 -13.76 0.82
CA TRP A 418 -11.61 -14.46 -0.44
C TRP A 418 -12.76 -13.76 -1.17
N GLN A 419 -13.89 -13.53 -0.49
CA GLN A 419 -15.05 -12.85 -1.07
C GLN A 419 -14.68 -11.47 -1.63
N GLY A 420 -13.92 -10.67 -0.87
CA GLY A 420 -13.43 -9.36 -1.31
C GLY A 420 -12.55 -9.48 -2.55
N SER A 421 -11.61 -10.44 -2.55
CA SER A 421 -10.66 -10.65 -3.67
C SER A 421 -11.37 -11.01 -4.96
N VAL A 422 -12.32 -11.95 -4.91
CA VAL A 422 -13.05 -12.39 -6.11
C VAL A 422 -14.05 -11.33 -6.60
N ARG A 423 -14.69 -10.58 -5.71
CA ARG A 423 -15.55 -9.45 -6.13
C ARG A 423 -14.74 -8.33 -6.78
N VAL A 424 -13.54 -8.01 -6.28
CA VAL A 424 -12.64 -7.05 -6.92
C VAL A 424 -12.09 -7.58 -8.26
N ARG A 425 -11.81 -8.88 -8.38
CA ARG A 425 -11.48 -9.54 -9.67
C ARG A 425 -12.59 -9.35 -10.71
N LEU A 426 -13.84 -9.59 -10.33
CA LEU A 426 -15.01 -9.34 -11.19
C LEU A 426 -15.23 -7.85 -11.49
N LEU A 427 -14.93 -6.95 -10.55
CA LEU A 427 -14.94 -5.51 -10.78
C LEU A 427 -13.90 -5.10 -11.84
N HIS A 428 -12.69 -5.67 -11.79
CA HIS A 428 -11.63 -5.44 -12.78
C HIS A 428 -12.05 -5.91 -14.19
N ALA A 429 -12.58 -7.14 -14.31
CA ALA A 429 -13.11 -7.65 -15.58
C ALA A 429 -14.24 -6.77 -16.16
N ASN A 430 -15.11 -6.24 -15.29
CA ASN A 430 -16.18 -5.32 -15.69
C ASN A 430 -15.63 -3.97 -16.19
N VAL A 431 -14.61 -3.41 -15.50
CA VAL A 431 -13.90 -2.20 -15.93
C VAL A 431 -13.20 -2.41 -17.27
N ARG A 432 -12.42 -3.48 -17.41
CA ARG A 432 -11.73 -3.86 -18.65
C ARG A 432 -12.70 -3.96 -19.82
N THR A 433 -13.81 -4.66 -19.63
CA THR A 433 -14.85 -4.80 -20.65
C THR A 433 -15.46 -3.45 -21.06
N LYS A 434 -15.69 -2.53 -20.11
CA LYS A 434 -16.21 -1.18 -20.40
C LYS A 434 -15.22 -0.32 -21.20
N ILE A 435 -13.95 -0.35 -20.84
CA ILE A 435 -12.89 0.41 -21.55
C ILE A 435 -12.70 -0.15 -22.97
N LEU A 436 -12.61 -1.48 -23.12
CA LEU A 436 -12.49 -2.08 -24.46
C LEU A 436 -13.73 -1.82 -25.34
N ALA A 437 -14.92 -1.74 -24.75
CA ALA A 437 -16.14 -1.37 -25.47
C ALA A 437 -16.11 0.09 -25.95
N SER A 438 -15.65 1.04 -25.12
CA SER A 438 -15.54 2.46 -25.52
C SER A 438 -14.48 2.69 -26.61
N VAL A 439 -13.34 1.98 -26.53
CA VAL A 439 -12.30 1.96 -27.57
C VAL A 439 -12.88 1.47 -28.91
N ARG A 440 -13.55 0.30 -28.93
CA ARG A 440 -14.15 -0.25 -30.15
C ARG A 440 -15.22 0.66 -30.76
N ALA A 441 -16.10 1.23 -29.94
CA ALA A 441 -17.16 2.12 -30.40
C ALA A 441 -16.58 3.37 -31.10
N ARG A 442 -15.54 3.98 -30.52
CA ARG A 442 -14.81 5.12 -31.13
C ARG A 442 -14.09 4.74 -32.42
N GLN A 443 -13.44 3.57 -32.46
CA GLN A 443 -12.77 3.06 -33.68
C GLN A 443 -13.78 2.89 -34.83
N ALA A 444 -14.96 2.33 -34.56
CA ALA A 444 -16.03 2.21 -35.55
C ALA A 444 -16.50 3.59 -36.07
N SER A 445 -16.74 4.56 -35.18
CA SER A 445 -17.10 5.93 -35.58
C SER A 445 -16.03 6.65 -36.41
N SER A 446 -14.75 6.36 -36.16
CA SER A 446 -13.63 6.93 -36.92
C SER A 446 -13.51 6.33 -38.32
N ALA A 447 -13.86 5.05 -38.49
CA ALA A 447 -13.90 4.40 -39.80
C ALA A 447 -15.02 4.98 -40.67
N THR A 448 -16.22 5.19 -40.12
CA THR A 448 -17.36 5.74 -40.87
C THR A 448 -17.23 7.22 -41.25
N MET A 449 -16.23 7.94 -40.72
CA MET A 449 -15.90 9.31 -41.15
C MET A 449 -15.04 9.36 -42.42
N PHE A 450 -14.34 8.28 -42.79
CA PHE A 450 -13.44 8.27 -43.95
C PHE A 450 -14.15 8.07 -45.29
N ASP A 451 -15.42 7.64 -45.28
CA ASP A 451 -16.28 7.49 -46.47
C ASP A 451 -17.08 8.76 -46.82
N SER A 452 -16.92 9.86 -46.07
CA SER A 452 -17.51 11.17 -46.39
C SER A 452 -16.48 12.06 -47.06
N GLU A 453 -16.72 12.45 -48.31
CA GLU A 453 -15.77 13.24 -49.11
C GLU A 453 -15.36 14.58 -48.45
N ALA A 454 -14.08 14.89 -48.63
CA ALA A 454 -13.42 16.20 -48.65
C ALA A 454 -14.14 17.44 -48.07
N GLY A 455 -13.52 18.08 -47.07
CA GLY A 455 -13.57 19.55 -46.98
C GLY A 455 -13.90 20.20 -45.63
N ALA A 456 -13.39 19.72 -44.49
CA ALA A 456 -13.39 20.51 -43.26
C ALA A 456 -12.15 20.24 -42.38
N SER A 457 -11.14 21.10 -42.47
CA SER A 457 -9.99 21.10 -41.57
C SER A 457 -10.33 21.75 -40.22
N SER A 458 -11.17 21.09 -39.41
CA SER A 458 -11.59 21.58 -38.09
C SER A 458 -11.05 20.72 -36.93
N SER A 459 -9.87 21.11 -36.41
CA SER A 459 -9.44 20.96 -35.01
C SER A 459 -9.87 19.68 -34.25
N SER A 460 -9.59 18.49 -34.76
CA SER A 460 -9.95 17.21 -34.11
C SER A 460 -8.95 16.72 -33.04
N THR A 461 -7.78 17.37 -32.91
CA THR A 461 -6.64 16.90 -32.10
C THR A 461 -7.01 16.67 -30.62
N THR A 462 -7.84 17.54 -30.04
CA THR A 462 -8.27 17.45 -28.62
C THR A 462 -9.18 16.26 -28.33
N ALA A 463 -9.80 15.64 -29.34
CA ALA A 463 -10.72 14.51 -29.16
C ALA A 463 -9.99 13.16 -29.00
N HIS A 464 -8.71 13.08 -29.35
CA HIS A 464 -7.86 11.88 -29.23
C HIS A 464 -7.30 11.68 -27.82
N ALA A 465 -6.96 12.76 -27.09
CA ALA A 465 -6.31 12.71 -25.77
C ALA A 465 -7.11 11.99 -24.66
N ASN A 466 -8.40 11.73 -24.87
CA ASN A 466 -9.30 11.14 -23.87
C ASN A 466 -9.55 9.62 -24.06
N LEU A 467 -8.95 8.98 -25.06
CA LEU A 467 -9.09 7.53 -25.31
C LEU A 467 -8.02 6.73 -24.55
N TYR A 468 -8.37 5.50 -24.15
CA TYR A 468 -7.39 4.56 -23.63
C TYR A 468 -6.53 4.05 -24.78
N ASP A 469 -5.24 4.39 -24.78
CA ASP A 469 -4.28 3.90 -25.76
C ASP A 469 -3.90 2.44 -25.42
N GLN A 470 -4.49 1.51 -26.17
CA GLN A 470 -4.23 0.08 -26.05
C GLN A 470 -2.86 -0.34 -26.61
N ALA A 471 -2.26 0.42 -27.52
CA ALA A 471 -0.95 0.12 -28.07
C ALA A 471 0.15 0.44 -27.04
N LEU A 472 0.03 1.57 -26.35
CA LEU A 472 0.96 1.99 -25.29
C LEU A 472 0.76 1.22 -23.97
N ASN A 473 -0.49 1.01 -23.55
CA ASN A 473 -0.80 0.49 -22.21
C ASN A 473 -1.13 -1.01 -22.19
N GLY A 474 -1.33 -1.65 -23.35
CA GLY A 474 -1.77 -3.04 -23.44
C GLY A 474 -3.27 -3.20 -23.16
N ILE A 475 -3.68 -4.34 -22.61
CA ILE A 475 -5.06 -4.57 -22.18
C ILE A 475 -5.31 -3.81 -20.85
N PRO A 476 -6.47 -3.16 -20.63
CA PRO A 476 -6.76 -2.51 -19.35
C PRO A 476 -6.75 -3.50 -18.18
N ILE A 477 -6.02 -3.18 -17.10
CA ILE A 477 -5.87 -4.04 -15.93
C ILE A 477 -5.31 -5.41 -16.36
N ASN A 478 -4.20 -5.37 -17.08
CA ASN A 478 -3.47 -6.57 -17.51
C ASN A 478 -2.67 -7.19 -16.34
N GLN A 479 -1.99 -8.31 -16.61
CA GLN A 479 -1.15 -8.98 -15.60
C GLN A 479 -0.02 -8.08 -15.06
N GLN A 480 0.58 -7.18 -15.86
CA GLN A 480 1.56 -6.21 -15.33
C GLN A 480 0.91 -5.26 -14.30
N ASP A 481 -0.26 -4.70 -14.63
CA ASP A 481 -0.99 -3.77 -13.74
C ASP A 481 -1.38 -4.45 -12.41
N LEU A 482 -1.87 -5.69 -12.48
CA LEU A 482 -2.23 -6.50 -11.31
C LEU A 482 -1.02 -6.79 -10.42
N LEU A 483 0.08 -7.26 -11.00
CA LEU A 483 1.30 -7.57 -10.26
C LEU A 483 1.93 -6.30 -9.66
N ALA A 484 1.98 -5.19 -10.40
CA ALA A 484 2.49 -3.92 -9.88
C ALA A 484 1.65 -3.40 -8.71
N THR A 485 0.31 -3.50 -8.82
CA THR A 485 -0.60 -3.18 -7.72
C THR A 485 -0.35 -4.11 -6.53
N LEU A 486 -0.15 -5.41 -6.75
CA LEU A 486 0.17 -6.37 -5.70
C LEU A 486 1.51 -6.09 -5.00
N ALA A 487 2.53 -5.63 -5.74
CA ALA A 487 3.80 -5.15 -5.17
C ALA A 487 3.61 -3.90 -4.30
N SER A 488 2.64 -3.04 -4.65
CA SER A 488 2.27 -1.86 -3.87
C SER A 488 1.59 -2.18 -2.53
N PHE A 489 0.93 -3.35 -2.41
CA PHE A 489 0.35 -3.82 -1.14
C PHE A 489 1.29 -4.72 -0.32
N SER A 490 2.14 -5.50 -0.99
CA SER A 490 3.03 -6.48 -0.34
C SER A 490 4.41 -5.92 0.02
N SER A 491 5.10 -5.29 -0.94
CA SER A 491 6.52 -4.96 -0.82
C SER A 491 6.75 -3.50 -0.45
N SER A 492 5.91 -2.59 -0.97
CA SER A 492 6.01 -1.15 -0.66
C SER A 492 5.89 -0.85 0.84
N PRO A 493 4.97 -1.47 1.61
CA PRO A 493 4.96 -1.32 3.06
C PRO A 493 6.27 -1.77 3.69
N LEU A 494 6.73 -2.98 3.34
CA LEU A 494 7.95 -3.58 3.87
C LEU A 494 9.23 -2.78 3.54
N TRP A 495 9.23 -2.02 2.44
CA TRP A 495 10.26 -1.02 2.11
C TRP A 495 10.15 0.22 3.01
N CYS A 496 8.97 0.84 3.06
CA CYS A 496 8.73 2.06 3.82
C CYS A 496 8.93 1.87 5.34
N MET A 497 8.75 0.65 5.87
CA MET A 497 9.11 0.31 7.25
C MET A 497 10.54 0.73 7.60
N GLY A 498 11.50 0.45 6.72
CA GLY A 498 12.90 0.84 6.92
C GLY A 498 13.10 2.36 6.93
N ARG A 499 12.45 3.08 6.01
CA ARG A 499 12.50 4.56 5.92
C ARG A 499 11.91 5.23 7.16
N MET A 500 10.86 4.64 7.74
CA MET A 500 10.27 5.06 9.02
C MET A 500 11.08 4.61 10.25
N GLY A 501 12.15 3.83 10.08
CA GLY A 501 13.03 3.35 11.15
C GLY A 501 12.54 2.10 11.89
N HIS A 502 11.56 1.37 11.37
CA HIS A 502 11.12 0.10 11.93
C HIS A 502 11.98 -1.06 11.43
N HIS A 503 12.23 -2.04 12.31
CA HIS A 503 12.85 -3.30 11.94
C HIS A 503 11.79 -4.39 11.84
N VAL A 504 11.68 -5.01 10.65
CA VAL A 504 10.82 -6.16 10.36
C VAL A 504 11.72 -7.37 10.21
N GLN A 505 11.41 -8.47 10.90
CA GLN A 505 12.22 -9.69 10.83
C GLN A 505 12.17 -10.33 9.44
N PRO A 506 13.22 -11.02 8.96
CA PRO A 506 13.20 -11.69 7.65
C PRO A 506 11.97 -12.58 7.46
N GLN A 507 11.62 -13.43 8.43
CA GLN A 507 10.42 -14.27 8.36
C GLN A 507 9.11 -13.47 8.34
N GLU A 508 9.02 -12.36 9.09
CA GLU A 508 7.85 -11.46 9.06
C GLU A 508 7.64 -10.84 7.65
N ARG A 509 8.71 -10.68 6.87
CA ARG A 509 8.63 -10.23 5.46
C ARG A 509 8.14 -11.35 4.55
N GLU A 510 8.70 -12.56 4.69
CA GLU A 510 8.34 -13.73 3.90
C GLU A 510 6.88 -14.14 4.09
N ASP A 511 6.41 -14.18 5.34
CA ASP A 511 5.02 -14.50 5.65
C ASP A 511 4.06 -13.42 5.09
N PHE A 512 4.39 -12.12 5.25
CA PHE A 512 3.57 -11.01 4.72
C PHE A 512 3.47 -11.02 3.19
N VAL A 513 4.58 -11.23 2.48
CA VAL A 513 4.58 -11.37 1.01
C VAL A 513 3.81 -12.62 0.58
N SER A 514 3.91 -13.72 1.32
CA SER A 514 3.22 -14.97 1.01
C SER A 514 1.69 -14.87 1.17
N LEU A 515 1.18 -14.15 2.18
CA LEU A 515 -0.25 -13.85 2.28
C LEU A 515 -0.72 -13.01 1.08
N TRP A 516 0.02 -11.98 0.69
CA TRP A 516 -0.34 -11.20 -0.49
C TRP A 516 -0.24 -12.01 -1.79
N ARG A 517 0.73 -12.93 -1.92
CA ARG A 517 0.78 -13.87 -3.05
C ARG A 517 -0.49 -14.71 -3.13
N HIS A 518 -1.00 -15.21 -1.99
CA HIS A 518 -2.30 -15.89 -1.90
C HIS A 518 -3.47 -15.00 -2.35
N VAL A 519 -3.52 -13.74 -1.90
CA VAL A 519 -4.52 -12.76 -2.38
C VAL A 519 -4.42 -12.55 -3.90
N GLY A 520 -3.20 -12.43 -4.43
CA GLY A 520 -2.92 -12.28 -5.85
C GLY A 520 -3.55 -13.38 -6.72
N TYR A 521 -3.52 -14.63 -6.26
CA TYR A 521 -4.15 -15.75 -6.95
C TYR A 521 -5.68 -15.56 -7.09
N TYR A 522 -6.39 -15.27 -6.01
CA TYR A 522 -7.84 -15.02 -6.08
C TYR A 522 -8.22 -13.70 -6.76
N MET A 523 -7.28 -12.75 -6.86
CA MET A 523 -7.40 -11.52 -7.65
C MET A 523 -7.19 -11.73 -9.16
N GLY A 524 -6.82 -12.94 -9.61
CA GLY A 524 -6.63 -13.27 -11.03
C GLY A 524 -5.21 -13.09 -11.56
N CYS A 525 -4.20 -13.03 -10.68
CA CYS A 525 -2.80 -13.04 -11.12
C CYS A 525 -2.37 -14.46 -11.52
N GLU A 526 -1.65 -14.59 -12.65
CA GLU A 526 -1.20 -15.90 -13.13
C GLU A 526 -0.26 -16.61 -12.13
N PRO A 527 -0.47 -17.91 -11.83
CA PRO A 527 0.34 -18.65 -10.85
C PRO A 527 1.84 -18.70 -11.13
N GLU A 528 2.23 -18.67 -12.41
CA GLU A 528 3.65 -18.63 -12.80
C GLU A 528 4.27 -17.26 -12.49
N LEU A 529 3.53 -16.18 -12.77
CA LEU A 529 3.97 -14.81 -12.48
C LEU A 529 4.01 -14.56 -10.96
N LEU A 530 3.11 -15.16 -10.19
CA LEU A 530 3.15 -15.15 -8.72
C LEU A 530 4.41 -15.85 -8.18
N ARG A 531 4.82 -17.00 -8.73
CA ARG A 531 6.09 -17.67 -8.35
C ARG A 531 7.32 -16.88 -8.81
N ARG A 532 7.27 -16.30 -10.02
CA ARG A 532 8.34 -15.50 -10.63
C ARG A 532 8.63 -14.21 -9.85
N CYS A 533 7.58 -13.46 -9.48
CA CYS A 533 7.70 -12.13 -8.87
C CYS A 533 7.53 -12.15 -7.34
N PHE A 534 6.75 -13.07 -6.78
CA PHE A 534 6.40 -13.08 -5.34
C PHE A 534 6.79 -14.36 -4.60
N GLY A 535 7.58 -15.27 -5.21
CA GLY A 535 7.96 -16.55 -4.60
C GLY A 535 8.68 -16.44 -3.24
N ASN A 536 9.34 -15.30 -2.97
CA ASN A 536 9.86 -14.89 -1.66
C ASN A 536 9.93 -13.36 -1.57
N ALA A 537 10.23 -12.81 -0.39
CA ALA A 537 10.25 -11.37 -0.16
C ALA A 537 11.37 -10.64 -0.92
N ARG A 538 12.48 -11.31 -1.25
CA ARG A 538 13.56 -10.74 -2.09
C ARG A 538 13.11 -10.56 -3.54
N LYS A 539 12.45 -11.57 -4.13
CA LYS A 539 11.84 -11.48 -5.47
C LYS A 539 10.82 -10.34 -5.52
N ALA A 540 9.97 -10.22 -4.50
CA ALA A 540 8.93 -9.20 -4.43
C ALA A 540 9.49 -7.78 -4.27
N ASP A 541 10.48 -7.58 -3.38
CA ASP A 541 11.23 -6.33 -3.27
C ASP A 541 11.90 -5.96 -4.62
N GLY A 542 12.57 -6.91 -5.28
CA GLY A 542 13.24 -6.69 -6.57
C GLY A 542 12.27 -6.32 -7.70
N PHE A 543 11.16 -7.05 -7.81
CA PHE A 543 10.11 -6.80 -8.79
C PHE A 543 9.47 -5.41 -8.60
N LEU A 544 9.22 -4.97 -7.36
CA LEU A 544 8.69 -3.63 -7.08
C LEU A 544 9.55 -2.53 -7.71
N PHE A 545 10.86 -2.55 -7.51
CA PHE A 545 11.73 -1.50 -8.03
C PHE A 545 11.90 -1.59 -9.55
N ASN A 546 12.05 -2.80 -10.09
CA ASN A 546 12.07 -3.03 -11.54
C ASN A 546 10.81 -2.44 -12.20
N VAL A 547 9.60 -2.80 -11.73
CA VAL A 547 8.35 -2.37 -12.35
C VAL A 547 8.09 -0.87 -12.20
N VAL A 548 8.55 -0.22 -11.12
CA VAL A 548 8.49 1.24 -10.96
C VAL A 548 9.20 1.97 -12.10
N GLY A 549 10.35 1.48 -12.57
CA GLY A 549 11.06 2.06 -13.72
C GLY A 549 10.20 2.05 -15.01
N HIS A 550 9.42 1.00 -15.23
CA HIS A 550 8.55 0.86 -16.39
C HIS A 550 7.17 1.52 -16.25
N LEU A 551 6.78 1.90 -15.03
CA LEU A 551 5.58 2.69 -14.76
C LEU A 551 5.83 4.21 -14.92
N PHE A 552 7.05 4.67 -14.68
CA PHE A 552 7.44 6.09 -14.74
C PHE A 552 8.61 6.32 -15.74
N PRO A 553 8.39 6.19 -17.06
CA PRO A 553 9.47 6.06 -18.05
C PRO A 553 10.49 7.23 -18.08
N ASN A 554 10.12 8.45 -17.69
CA ASN A 554 10.99 9.63 -17.74
C ASN A 554 11.53 10.11 -16.38
N ILE A 555 11.36 9.32 -15.31
CA ILE A 555 11.72 9.69 -13.93
C ILE A 555 13.22 9.96 -13.69
N SER A 556 14.09 9.53 -14.59
CA SER A 556 15.53 9.83 -14.52
C SER A 556 15.91 11.13 -15.24
N GLN A 557 15.03 11.67 -16.09
CA GLN A 557 15.27 12.94 -16.79
C GLN A 557 14.98 14.13 -15.86
N THR A 558 13.97 14.04 -14.98
CA THR A 558 13.58 15.10 -14.02
C THR A 558 14.61 15.40 -12.94
N VAL A 559 15.67 14.60 -12.82
CA VAL A 559 16.82 14.83 -11.91
C VAL A 559 17.92 15.65 -12.60
N ARG A 560 17.92 15.76 -13.93
CA ARG A 560 18.71 16.76 -14.66
C ARG A 560 17.95 18.08 -14.71
N GLU A 561 18.68 19.17 -14.60
CA GLU A 561 18.17 20.51 -14.28
C GLU A 561 17.17 21.08 -15.31
N PRO A 562 16.41 22.15 -14.95
CA PRO A 562 15.64 22.99 -15.89
C PRO A 562 16.47 23.75 -16.94
N ALA A 563 17.69 23.30 -17.25
CA ALA A 563 18.65 23.97 -18.12
C ALA A 563 18.83 23.21 -19.45
N VAL A 564 19.23 23.96 -20.49
CA VAL A 564 19.61 23.43 -21.83
C VAL A 564 18.45 22.98 -22.75
N ALA A 565 17.32 23.70 -22.74
CA ALA A 565 16.34 23.69 -23.84
C ALA A 565 16.48 24.91 -24.79
N ALA A 566 17.64 25.57 -24.81
CA ALA A 566 17.91 26.79 -25.58
C ALA A 566 19.26 26.71 -26.31
N ALA A 567 19.36 25.86 -27.34
CA ALA A 567 20.51 25.85 -28.25
C ALA A 567 20.15 25.34 -29.65
N ALA A 568 20.53 26.12 -30.67
CA ALA A 568 20.56 25.80 -32.11
C ALA A 568 19.25 25.34 -32.79
N ALA A 569 18.59 26.28 -33.49
CA ALA A 569 17.57 25.96 -34.49
C ALA A 569 18.24 25.41 -35.79
N PRO A 570 17.92 24.19 -36.26
CA PRO A 570 18.45 23.67 -37.51
C PRO A 570 17.61 24.14 -38.70
N THR A 571 18.24 24.80 -39.67
CA THR A 571 17.56 25.35 -40.86
C THR A 571 17.22 24.26 -41.89
N GLY A 572 15.94 23.96 -42.09
CA GLY A 572 15.46 23.14 -43.21
C GLY A 572 14.10 22.48 -42.96
N VAL A 573 13.31 22.23 -44.02
CA VAL A 573 11.94 21.69 -43.90
C VAL A 573 11.89 20.35 -43.15
N ARG A 574 12.86 19.46 -43.39
CA ARG A 574 12.98 18.17 -42.68
C ARG A 574 13.35 18.32 -41.20
N ALA A 575 14.07 19.38 -40.85
CA ALA A 575 14.36 19.73 -39.45
C ALA A 575 13.14 20.37 -38.77
N HIS A 576 12.36 21.18 -39.46
CA HIS A 576 11.08 21.69 -38.95
C HIS A 576 10.06 20.58 -38.66
N ILE A 577 9.96 19.56 -39.52
CA ILE A 577 9.09 18.39 -39.26
C ILE A 577 9.58 17.59 -38.03
N ALA A 578 10.89 17.34 -37.93
CA ALA A 578 11.46 16.68 -36.75
C ALA A 578 11.33 17.51 -35.47
N MET A 579 11.41 18.85 -35.56
CA MET A 579 11.19 19.76 -34.44
C MET A 579 9.72 19.80 -34.04
N ALA A 580 8.79 19.85 -34.99
CA ALA A 580 7.35 19.79 -34.72
C ALA A 580 6.98 18.48 -34.00
N SER A 581 7.46 17.34 -34.50
CA SER A 581 7.25 16.03 -33.87
C SER A 581 7.85 15.96 -32.45
N LYS A 582 9.05 16.50 -32.22
CA LYS A 582 9.64 16.57 -30.87
C LYS A 582 8.93 17.54 -29.92
N VAL A 583 8.39 18.64 -30.44
CA VAL A 583 7.59 19.58 -29.66
C VAL A 583 6.24 18.96 -29.30
N GLU A 584 5.61 18.23 -30.23
CA GLU A 584 4.36 17.50 -29.99
C GLU A 584 4.55 16.37 -28.96
N GLU A 585 5.64 15.61 -29.06
CA GLU A 585 6.05 14.60 -28.08
C GLU A 585 6.30 15.23 -26.69
N ALA A 586 7.12 16.29 -26.60
CA ALA A 586 7.41 16.97 -25.33
C ALA A 586 6.17 17.65 -24.70
N VAL A 587 5.23 18.16 -25.51
CA VAL A 587 3.96 18.70 -25.03
C VAL A 587 3.08 17.58 -24.47
N GLY A 588 2.98 16.43 -25.16
CA GLY A 588 2.23 15.27 -24.68
C GLY A 588 2.80 14.69 -23.38
N GLU A 589 4.13 14.63 -23.24
CA GLU A 589 4.80 14.22 -22.00
C GLU A 589 4.52 15.20 -20.85
N ALA A 590 4.62 16.51 -21.10
CA ALA A 590 4.36 17.54 -20.10
C ALA A 590 2.89 17.54 -19.62
N GLU A 591 1.92 17.39 -20.53
CA GLU A 591 0.51 17.25 -20.16
C GLU A 591 0.25 15.99 -19.33
N THR A 592 0.90 14.87 -19.68
CA THR A 592 0.78 13.60 -18.94
C THR A 592 1.33 13.73 -17.52
N GLN A 593 2.54 14.26 -17.36
CA GLN A 593 3.16 14.48 -16.04
C GLN A 593 2.37 15.48 -15.17
N GLU A 594 1.77 16.49 -15.79
CA GLU A 594 0.90 17.45 -15.09
C GLU A 594 -0.35 16.77 -14.51
N GLN A 595 -0.93 15.83 -15.26
CA GLN A 595 -2.10 15.06 -14.83
C GLN A 595 -1.76 14.05 -13.71
N ASP A 596 -0.59 13.42 -13.77
CA ASP A 596 -0.07 12.54 -12.71
C ASP A 596 0.17 13.32 -11.41
N THR A 597 0.74 14.52 -11.52
CA THR A 597 0.90 15.49 -10.42
C THR A 597 -0.46 15.83 -9.78
N LEU A 598 -1.46 16.16 -10.60
CA LEU A 598 -2.82 16.46 -10.12
C LEU A 598 -3.46 15.26 -9.39
N ALA A 599 -3.26 14.03 -9.89
CA ALA A 599 -3.77 12.82 -9.24
C ALA A 599 -3.15 12.60 -7.85
N SER A 600 -1.82 12.72 -7.74
CA SER A 600 -1.09 12.57 -6.48
C SER A 600 -1.55 13.60 -5.44
N LEU A 601 -1.62 14.88 -5.84
CA LEU A 601 -2.02 15.97 -4.96
C LEU A 601 -3.49 15.86 -4.54
N ALA A 602 -4.39 15.42 -5.44
CA ALA A 602 -5.80 15.19 -5.13
C ALA A 602 -6.02 14.08 -4.09
N ILE A 603 -5.23 13.00 -4.14
CA ILE A 603 -5.27 11.93 -3.12
C ILE A 603 -4.83 12.48 -1.75
N LEU A 604 -3.71 13.20 -1.69
CA LEU A 604 -3.19 13.77 -0.44
C LEU A 604 -4.15 14.83 0.15
N GLN A 605 -4.78 15.64 -0.71
CA GLN A 605 -5.80 16.60 -0.33
C GLN A 605 -7.09 15.94 0.15
N ALA A 606 -7.51 14.83 -0.47
CA ALA A 606 -8.67 14.07 0.00
C ALA A 606 -8.46 13.52 1.42
N CYS A 607 -7.24 13.25 1.87
CA CYS A 607 -6.95 12.81 3.24
C CYS A 607 -6.70 13.95 4.25
N ALA A 608 -6.27 15.11 3.78
CA ALA A 608 -5.85 16.21 4.65
C ALA A 608 -7.00 16.73 5.56
N ASN A 609 -6.66 17.08 6.80
CA ASN A 609 -7.57 17.61 7.80
C ASN A 609 -8.80 16.73 8.11
N ARG A 610 -8.73 15.41 7.87
CA ARG A 610 -9.78 14.45 8.22
C ARG A 610 -9.50 13.67 9.52
N PRO A 611 -10.54 13.10 10.18
CA PRO A 611 -10.34 12.18 11.29
C PRO A 611 -9.52 10.94 10.85
N PRO A 612 -8.80 10.27 11.79
CA PRO A 612 -8.78 10.52 13.23
C PRO A 612 -7.75 11.56 13.69
N PHE A 613 -6.77 11.92 12.86
CA PHE A 613 -5.61 12.72 13.27
C PHE A 613 -5.63 14.19 12.83
N PHE A 614 -6.42 14.56 11.82
CA PHE A 614 -6.51 15.92 11.28
C PHE A 614 -5.14 16.48 10.85
N THR A 615 -4.33 15.65 10.18
CA THR A 615 -3.00 16.02 9.65
C THR A 615 -3.11 17.03 8.52
N SER A 616 -2.25 18.04 8.54
CA SER A 616 -2.26 19.10 7.52
C SER A 616 -1.82 18.56 6.14
N LEU A 617 -2.28 19.21 5.07
CA LEU A 617 -1.86 18.87 3.70
C LEU A 617 -0.33 18.98 3.52
N GLN A 618 0.29 19.97 4.16
CA GLN A 618 1.75 20.13 4.17
C GLN A 618 2.46 18.95 4.85
N THR A 619 1.89 18.40 5.94
CA THR A 619 2.40 17.20 6.59
C THR A 619 2.27 15.98 5.66
N HIS A 620 1.17 15.88 4.91
CA HIS A 620 0.97 14.82 3.91
C HIS A 620 1.99 14.91 2.75
N TRP A 621 2.27 16.10 2.22
CA TRP A 621 3.34 16.31 1.24
C TRP A 621 4.71 15.90 1.79
N ALA A 622 5.03 16.31 3.02
CA ALA A 622 6.30 15.97 3.67
C ALA A 622 6.46 14.46 3.90
N LEU A 623 5.39 13.77 4.33
CA LEU A 623 5.35 12.31 4.50
C LEU A 623 5.54 11.59 3.15
N ALA A 624 4.81 12.01 2.11
CA ALA A 624 4.94 11.46 0.76
C ALA A 624 6.35 11.65 0.21
N ARG A 625 6.89 12.87 0.27
CA ARG A 625 8.25 13.18 -0.20
C ARG A 625 9.33 12.40 0.55
N HIS A 626 9.19 12.20 1.86
CA HIS A 626 10.12 11.38 2.63
C HIS A 626 10.08 9.89 2.25
N LEU A 627 8.90 9.34 1.95
CA LEU A 627 8.74 7.91 1.62
C LEU A 627 9.07 7.59 0.15
N LEU A 628 8.62 8.43 -0.78
CA LEU A 628 8.85 8.29 -2.23
C LEU A 628 10.31 8.56 -2.63
N GLY A 629 11.01 9.41 -1.89
CA GLY A 629 12.34 9.91 -2.29
C GLY A 629 12.27 11.13 -3.20
N PRO A 630 13.36 11.92 -3.30
CA PRO A 630 13.37 13.18 -4.04
C PRO A 630 13.06 13.04 -5.53
N SER A 631 13.48 11.95 -6.19
CA SER A 631 13.29 11.76 -7.64
C SER A 631 11.82 11.54 -7.99
N LEU A 632 11.16 10.56 -7.34
CA LEU A 632 9.75 10.25 -7.59
C LEU A 632 8.80 11.35 -7.08
N ALA A 633 9.11 11.96 -5.93
CA ALA A 633 8.35 13.12 -5.44
C ALA A 633 8.55 14.37 -6.33
N GLY A 634 9.71 14.51 -6.98
CA GLY A 634 9.98 15.54 -7.98
C GLY A 634 9.17 15.33 -9.26
N TYR A 635 9.17 14.11 -9.81
CA TYR A 635 8.34 13.74 -10.97
C TYR A 635 6.85 14.06 -10.72
N LEU A 636 6.33 13.69 -9.53
CA LEU A 636 4.92 13.92 -9.13
C LEU A 636 4.61 15.35 -8.66
N GLY A 637 5.54 16.31 -8.82
CA GLY A 637 5.33 17.71 -8.45
C GLY A 637 5.01 17.96 -6.97
N ILE A 638 5.37 17.03 -6.07
CA ILE A 638 5.05 17.13 -4.64
C ILE A 638 5.93 18.22 -4.00
N PRO A 639 5.35 19.26 -3.37
CA PRO A 639 6.10 20.39 -2.82
C PRO A 639 7.25 20.01 -1.88
N HIS A 640 8.28 20.84 -1.84
CA HIS A 640 9.45 20.63 -0.99
C HIS A 640 9.11 20.70 0.51
N THR A 641 9.70 19.79 1.28
CA THR A 641 9.58 19.75 2.74
C THR A 641 10.45 20.84 3.38
N SER A 642 9.85 21.75 4.15
CA SER A 642 10.62 22.69 4.99
C SER A 642 11.24 21.99 6.21
N PRO A 643 12.31 22.53 6.83
CA PRO A 643 12.93 21.92 8.01
C PRO A 643 11.96 21.69 9.18
N LEU A 644 11.01 22.60 9.40
CA LEU A 644 9.96 22.46 10.42
C LEU A 644 8.99 21.31 10.10
N GLN A 645 8.59 21.16 8.83
CA GLN A 645 7.76 20.03 8.40
C GLN A 645 8.51 18.69 8.52
N GLN A 646 9.83 18.67 8.26
CA GLN A 646 10.64 17.46 8.46
C GLN A 646 10.68 17.05 9.94
N VAL A 647 10.76 18.00 10.88
CA VAL A 647 10.62 17.69 12.32
C VAL A 647 9.24 17.11 12.63
N SER A 648 8.16 17.62 12.04
CA SER A 648 6.82 17.03 12.18
C SER A 648 6.73 15.61 11.63
N VAL A 649 7.40 15.31 10.50
CA VAL A 649 7.50 13.96 9.93
C VAL A 649 8.27 13.03 10.87
N ASP A 650 9.42 13.49 11.37
CA ASP A 650 10.29 12.70 12.23
C ASP A 650 9.61 12.34 13.56
N LEU A 651 8.92 13.31 14.17
CA LEU A 651 8.08 13.10 15.37
C LEU A 651 6.91 12.13 15.08
N SER A 652 6.33 12.17 13.88
CA SER A 652 5.25 11.25 13.49
C SER A 652 5.77 9.81 13.41
N PHE A 653 6.92 9.59 12.76
CA PHE A 653 7.54 8.27 12.71
C PHE A 653 7.98 7.79 14.10
N LEU A 654 8.56 8.66 14.93
CA LEU A 654 8.88 8.38 16.33
C LEU A 654 7.65 7.91 17.11
N ALA A 655 6.52 8.61 16.99
CA ALA A 655 5.27 8.24 17.65
C ALA A 655 4.78 6.83 17.22
N THR A 656 4.98 6.42 15.96
CA THR A 656 4.66 5.04 15.55
C THR A 656 5.61 3.99 16.13
N ARG A 657 6.88 4.33 16.38
CA ARG A 657 7.91 3.39 16.86
C ARG A 657 7.80 3.09 18.35
N ILE A 658 7.43 4.09 19.16
CA ILE A 658 7.42 3.96 20.62
C ILE A 658 6.56 2.77 21.11
N PRO A 659 5.30 2.58 20.67
CA PRO A 659 4.50 1.40 21.04
C PRO A 659 5.16 0.06 20.69
N ILE A 660 5.79 -0.03 19.51
CA ILE A 660 6.41 -1.27 19.03
C ILE A 660 7.68 -1.57 19.82
N ILE A 661 8.52 -0.57 20.09
CA ILE A 661 9.74 -0.72 20.89
C ILE A 661 9.36 -1.16 22.32
N PHE A 662 8.36 -0.52 22.92
CA PHE A 662 7.87 -0.83 24.27
C PHE A 662 7.35 -2.27 24.39
N GLY A 663 6.61 -2.77 23.40
CA GLY A 663 6.18 -4.18 23.34
C GLY A 663 7.32 -5.17 23.04
N SER A 664 8.39 -4.74 22.37
CA SER A 664 9.50 -5.60 21.91
C SER A 664 10.54 -5.93 22.99
N SER A 665 11.35 -6.97 22.78
CA SER A 665 12.51 -7.29 23.64
C SER A 665 13.55 -6.18 23.74
N SER A 666 13.48 -5.16 22.88
CA SER A 666 14.41 -4.01 22.85
C SER A 666 14.20 -3.02 24.01
N PHE A 667 13.11 -3.13 24.77
CA PHE A 667 12.89 -2.31 25.97
C PHE A 667 13.03 -3.17 27.25
N PRO A 668 14.26 -3.36 27.78
CA PRO A 668 14.52 -4.26 28.90
C PRO A 668 14.03 -3.73 30.26
N LEU A 669 13.72 -2.42 30.35
CA LEU A 669 13.33 -1.75 31.58
C LEU A 669 11.86 -2.01 31.99
N TYR A 670 11.08 -2.66 31.14
CA TYR A 670 9.72 -3.12 31.46
C TYR A 670 9.69 -4.66 31.56
N PRO A 671 9.26 -5.25 32.70
CA PRO A 671 9.37 -6.68 32.95
C PRO A 671 8.77 -7.55 31.84
N ALA A 672 9.52 -8.57 31.42
CA ALA A 672 9.15 -9.47 30.32
C ALA A 672 7.70 -10.03 30.36
N PRO A 673 7.12 -10.48 31.49
CA PRO A 673 5.73 -10.95 31.52
C PRO A 673 4.71 -9.81 31.30
N LEU A 674 4.93 -8.64 31.92
CA LEU A 674 4.08 -7.46 31.74
C LEU A 674 4.16 -6.96 30.30
N ARG A 675 5.36 -6.89 29.73
CA ARG A 675 5.59 -6.54 28.34
C ARG A 675 4.89 -7.46 27.34
N ARG A 676 4.97 -8.78 27.55
CA ARG A 676 4.23 -9.77 26.74
C ARG A 676 2.71 -9.65 26.90
N ARG A 677 2.20 -9.24 28.07
CA ARG A 677 0.78 -8.96 28.28
C ARG A 677 0.36 -7.69 27.53
N TRP A 678 1.10 -6.60 27.70
CA TRP A 678 0.84 -5.31 27.06
C TRP A 678 0.83 -5.41 25.52
N GLU A 679 1.81 -6.10 24.92
CA GLU A 679 1.88 -6.27 23.47
C GLU A 679 0.71 -7.12 22.94
N ARG A 680 0.34 -8.20 23.63
CA ARG A 680 -0.85 -9.00 23.29
C ARG A 680 -2.13 -8.16 23.36
N GLN A 681 -2.28 -7.34 24.40
CA GLN A 681 -3.42 -6.43 24.54
C GLN A 681 -3.43 -5.33 23.46
N ARG A 682 -2.27 -4.81 23.04
CA ARG A 682 -2.14 -3.88 21.91
C ARG A 682 -2.62 -4.51 20.60
N LEU A 683 -2.19 -5.74 20.31
CA LEU A 683 -2.59 -6.46 19.10
C LEU A 683 -4.11 -6.77 19.12
N ARG A 684 -4.64 -7.29 20.23
CA ARG A 684 -6.08 -7.57 20.41
C ARG A 684 -6.93 -6.31 20.19
N LEU A 685 -6.61 -5.21 20.89
CA LEU A 685 -7.35 -3.96 20.73
C LEU A 685 -7.16 -3.34 19.34
N GLY A 686 -5.98 -3.48 18.74
CA GLY A 686 -5.71 -3.04 17.36
C GLY A 686 -6.63 -3.69 16.34
N ARG A 687 -6.87 -5.01 16.44
CA ARG A 687 -7.83 -5.75 15.60
C ARG A 687 -9.24 -5.18 15.71
N ILE A 688 -9.78 -5.16 16.93
CA ILE A 688 -11.14 -4.69 17.24
C ILE A 688 -11.33 -3.23 16.79
N MET A 689 -10.39 -2.36 17.14
CA MET A 689 -10.53 -0.93 16.89
C MET A 689 -10.33 -0.53 15.43
N MET A 690 -9.46 -1.21 14.68
CA MET A 690 -9.21 -0.80 13.29
C MET A 690 -10.44 -1.05 12.40
N ARG A 691 -11.07 -2.24 12.48
CA ARG A 691 -12.32 -2.53 11.75
C ARG A 691 -13.45 -1.59 12.14
N ARG A 692 -13.64 -1.34 13.45
CA ARG A 692 -14.62 -0.35 13.94
C ARG A 692 -14.34 1.08 13.47
N LEU A 693 -13.08 1.51 13.49
CA LEU A 693 -12.66 2.84 13.04
C LEU A 693 -12.96 3.05 11.56
N ILE A 694 -12.56 2.12 10.69
CA ILE A 694 -12.82 2.23 9.24
C ILE A 694 -14.32 2.21 8.95
N THR A 695 -15.09 1.35 9.61
CA THR A 695 -16.56 1.31 9.45
C THR A 695 -17.21 2.63 9.88
N TRP A 696 -16.79 3.21 11.01
CA TRP A 696 -17.28 4.49 11.49
C TRP A 696 -16.90 5.65 10.55
N LEU A 697 -15.65 5.68 10.07
CA LEU A 697 -15.18 6.66 9.08
C LEU A 697 -15.95 6.55 7.75
N ASN A 698 -16.41 5.34 7.40
CA ASN A 698 -17.22 5.07 6.21
C ASN A 698 -18.74 5.27 6.45
N GLY A 699 -19.13 5.93 7.54
CA GLY A 699 -20.52 6.26 7.82
C GLY A 699 -21.40 5.06 8.19
N SER A 700 -20.85 4.09 8.94
CA SER A 700 -21.55 2.87 9.37
C SER A 700 -21.93 1.93 8.20
N LYS A 701 -21.08 1.85 7.18
CA LYS A 701 -21.28 1.01 5.99
C LYS A 701 -20.06 0.16 5.67
N LEU A 702 -20.29 -1.09 5.30
CA LEU A 702 -19.30 -1.91 4.61
C LEU A 702 -19.53 -1.87 3.10
N ALA A 703 -18.45 -1.64 2.35
CA ALA A 703 -18.42 -1.90 0.92
C ALA A 703 -18.57 -3.40 0.65
N THR A 704 -19.34 -3.75 -0.37
CA THR A 704 -19.46 -5.14 -0.83
C THR A 704 -18.59 -5.44 -2.05
N PHE A 705 -18.06 -4.40 -2.72
CA PHE A 705 -17.27 -4.51 -3.96
C PHE A 705 -18.01 -5.11 -5.16
N ALA A 706 -19.32 -5.34 -5.06
CA ALA A 706 -20.17 -5.90 -6.12
C ALA A 706 -20.34 -4.99 -7.37
N GLY A 707 -19.96 -3.72 -7.28
CA GLY A 707 -20.19 -2.71 -8.32
C GLY A 707 -21.65 -2.25 -8.42
N ARG A 708 -22.02 -1.67 -9.58
CA ARG A 708 -23.40 -1.25 -9.90
C ARG A 708 -23.94 -2.02 -11.10
N ARG A 709 -25.23 -2.37 -11.04
CA ARG A 709 -26.06 -2.58 -12.23
C ARG A 709 -26.52 -1.24 -12.80
N VAL A 710 -26.81 -1.21 -14.10
CA VAL A 710 -27.32 0.00 -14.79
C VAL A 710 -28.82 0.20 -14.51
N THR A 711 -29.55 -0.89 -14.26
CA THR A 711 -31.01 -0.94 -14.14
C THR A 711 -31.54 -0.91 -12.70
N SER A 712 -30.72 -1.23 -11.70
CA SER A 712 -31.06 -1.16 -10.27
C SER A 712 -30.00 -0.34 -9.52
N GLY A 713 -30.44 0.78 -8.95
CA GLY A 713 -29.55 1.83 -8.43
C GLY A 713 -28.86 1.48 -7.11
N GLY A 714 -27.59 1.90 -6.99
CA GLY A 714 -26.77 1.75 -5.79
C GLY A 714 -25.61 0.77 -5.97
N GLU A 715 -24.47 1.07 -5.34
CA GLU A 715 -23.49 0.02 -5.03
C GLU A 715 -24.01 -0.77 -3.83
N GLY A 716 -23.76 -2.07 -3.79
CA GLY A 716 -23.99 -2.85 -2.58
C GLY A 716 -23.19 -2.26 -1.42
N ALA A 717 -23.91 -1.78 -0.41
CA ALA A 717 -23.34 -1.34 0.85
C ALA A 717 -24.15 -1.98 1.98
N VAL A 718 -23.48 -2.68 2.89
CA VAL A 718 -24.12 -3.29 4.05
C VAL A 718 -24.06 -2.29 5.18
N GLU A 719 -25.22 -1.74 5.57
CA GLU A 719 -25.33 -0.86 6.73
C GLU A 719 -25.17 -1.67 8.03
N ILE A 720 -24.41 -1.13 8.98
CA ILE A 720 -24.09 -1.81 10.24
C ILE A 720 -24.26 -0.84 11.39
N GLU A 721 -25.01 -1.24 12.40
CA GLU A 721 -25.13 -0.48 13.64
C GLU A 721 -23.77 -0.46 14.38
N LEU A 722 -23.46 0.66 15.04
CA LEU A 722 -22.27 0.77 15.89
C LEU A 722 -22.71 1.35 17.23
N LYS A 723 -22.71 0.52 18.27
CA LYS A 723 -23.07 0.92 19.63
C LYS A 723 -22.00 1.86 20.15
N ILE A 724 -22.41 3.11 20.34
CA ILE A 724 -21.55 4.20 20.83
C ILE A 724 -20.93 3.83 22.20
N ALA A 725 -21.67 3.10 23.03
CA ALA A 725 -21.20 2.60 24.33
C ALA A 725 -19.98 1.65 24.21
N ASP A 726 -20.03 0.70 23.28
CA ASP A 726 -18.91 -0.23 23.03
C ASP A 726 -17.73 0.49 22.36
N GLY A 727 -17.99 1.39 21.41
CA GLY A 727 -16.94 2.28 20.89
C GLY A 727 -16.22 3.06 21.99
N ALA A 728 -16.97 3.62 22.95
CA ALA A 728 -16.42 4.32 24.11
C ALA A 728 -15.70 3.39 25.10
N ARG A 729 -16.12 2.12 25.25
CA ARG A 729 -15.42 1.09 26.04
C ARG A 729 -14.07 0.74 25.41
N TRP A 730 -14.02 0.37 24.14
CA TRP A 730 -12.77 0.03 23.45
C TRP A 730 -11.80 1.21 23.41
N ALA A 731 -12.29 2.42 23.13
CA ALA A 731 -11.48 3.63 23.16
C ALA A 731 -10.95 3.96 24.58
N ARG A 732 -11.69 3.64 25.66
CA ARG A 732 -11.17 3.73 27.04
C ARG A 732 -10.05 2.72 27.27
N MET A 733 -10.23 1.46 26.88
CA MET A 733 -9.21 0.41 27.06
C MET A 733 -7.89 0.74 26.34
N TRP A 734 -7.97 1.27 25.11
CA TRP A 734 -6.79 1.74 24.37
C TRP A 734 -6.11 2.94 25.03
N ARG A 735 -6.88 3.92 25.53
CA ARG A 735 -6.31 5.04 26.30
C ARG A 735 -5.59 4.54 27.55
N MET A 736 -6.17 3.61 28.31
CA MET A 736 -5.51 3.04 29.48
C MET A 736 -4.21 2.31 29.13
N LEU A 737 -4.19 1.54 28.03
CA LEU A 737 -2.98 0.86 27.55
C LEU A 737 -1.85 1.83 27.17
N MET A 738 -2.21 2.95 26.54
CA MET A 738 -1.25 4.02 26.18
C MET A 738 -0.80 4.84 27.41
N VAL A 739 -1.68 5.02 28.40
CA VAL A 739 -1.34 5.66 29.68
C VAL A 739 -0.38 4.78 30.49
N GLU A 740 -0.58 3.46 30.53
CA GLU A 740 0.36 2.53 31.17
C GLU A 740 1.77 2.67 30.58
N MET A 741 1.89 2.63 29.25
CA MET A 741 3.15 2.88 28.55
C MET A 741 3.73 4.26 28.90
N GLY A 742 2.90 5.31 28.89
CA GLY A 742 3.32 6.68 29.24
C GLY A 742 3.87 6.79 30.66
N VAL A 743 3.18 6.20 31.65
CA VAL A 743 3.61 6.19 33.06
C VAL A 743 4.93 5.43 33.23
N VAL A 744 5.09 4.27 32.60
CA VAL A 744 6.36 3.52 32.65
C VAL A 744 7.50 4.31 32.01
N LEU A 745 7.28 4.94 30.85
CA LEU A 745 8.30 5.76 30.19
C LEU A 745 8.67 7.02 31.01
N VAL A 746 7.71 7.68 31.66
CA VAL A 746 7.97 8.78 32.61
C VAL A 746 8.77 8.29 33.80
N GLY A 747 8.36 7.21 34.45
CA GLY A 747 9.03 6.66 35.63
C GLY A 747 10.49 6.26 35.33
N VAL A 748 10.70 5.55 34.21
CA VAL A 748 12.04 5.22 33.71
C VAL A 748 12.86 6.49 33.43
N GLY A 749 12.27 7.48 32.76
CA GLY A 749 12.93 8.76 32.48
C GLY A 749 13.40 9.46 33.76
N VAL A 750 12.52 9.56 34.76
CA VAL A 750 12.82 10.16 36.07
C VAL A 750 13.95 9.41 36.78
N VAL A 751 13.91 8.07 36.83
CA VAL A 751 14.97 7.26 37.46
C VAL A 751 16.32 7.45 36.76
N VAL A 752 16.36 7.45 35.42
CA VAL A 752 17.58 7.69 34.64
C VAL A 752 18.11 9.10 34.87
N CYS A 753 17.24 10.12 34.98
CA CYS A 753 17.64 11.48 35.28
C CYS A 753 18.27 11.61 36.68
N PHE A 754 17.65 11.02 37.71
CA PHE A 754 18.21 11.00 39.07
C PHE A 754 19.55 10.26 39.13
N ALA A 755 19.66 9.09 38.50
CA ALA A 755 20.90 8.33 38.41
C ALA A 755 22.01 9.12 37.70
N GLY A 756 21.69 9.81 36.61
CA GLY A 756 22.64 10.67 35.89
C GLY A 756 23.13 11.86 36.73
N VAL A 757 22.24 12.54 37.46
CA VAL A 757 22.60 13.62 38.39
C VAL A 757 23.48 13.10 39.53
N TYR A 758 23.14 11.94 40.10
CA TYR A 758 23.92 11.32 41.17
C TYR A 758 25.32 10.90 40.71
N LEU A 759 25.42 10.25 39.53
CA LEU A 759 26.71 9.90 38.93
C LEU A 759 27.55 11.14 38.60
N THR A 760 26.93 12.21 38.11
CA THR A 760 27.63 13.49 37.84
C THR A 760 28.21 14.07 39.13
N LYS A 761 27.48 14.01 40.26
CA LYS A 761 27.98 14.43 41.58
C LYS A 761 29.13 13.56 42.08
N LEU A 762 29.05 12.24 41.92
CA LEU A 762 30.14 11.34 42.30
C LEU A 762 31.40 11.60 41.48
N LEU A 763 31.25 11.84 40.16
CA LEU A 763 32.38 12.18 39.28
C LEU A 763 33.00 13.53 39.64
N THR A 764 32.22 14.58 39.92
CA THR A 764 32.80 15.86 40.37
C THR A 764 33.45 15.76 41.75
N GLN A 765 32.92 14.96 42.67
CA GLN A 765 33.57 14.68 43.95
C GLN A 765 34.90 13.93 43.79
N ALA A 766 34.94 12.89 42.95
CA ALA A 766 36.15 12.13 42.68
C ALA A 766 37.23 12.98 41.98
N VAL A 767 36.85 13.80 40.99
CA VAL A 767 37.76 14.76 40.35
C VAL A 767 38.29 15.78 41.36
N SER A 768 37.43 16.30 42.25
CA SER A 768 37.82 17.22 43.33
C SER A 768 38.62 16.56 44.48
N GLN A 769 38.84 15.25 44.43
CA GLN A 769 39.74 14.51 45.35
C GLN A 769 41.05 14.08 44.66
N CYS A 770 41.13 14.16 43.33
CA CYS A 770 42.34 13.91 42.55
C CYS A 770 43.09 15.19 42.15
N ILE A 771 42.45 16.35 42.26
CA ILE A 771 43.04 17.70 42.18
C ILE A 771 43.36 18.16 43.60
#